data_AF-A0A4P2Q821-F1
#
_entry.id   AF-A0A4P2Q821-F1
#
_cell.length_a   1.000
_cell.length_b   1.000
_cell.length_c   1.000
_cell.angle_alpha   90.00
_cell.angle_beta   90.00
_cell.angle_gamma   90.00
#
_symmetry.space_group_name_H-M   'P 1'
#
loop_
_entity.id
_entity.type
_entity.pdbx_description
1 polymer ?
#
loop_
_entity_poly.entity_id
_entity_poly.type
_entity_poly.pdbx_seq_one_letter_code
_entity_poly.pdbx_strand_id
1 'polypeptide(L)'
;MKSTTENTDMLKRTRFTGPNRSISLVIFGLSVACGQAPDRLPVMPEDGAGGSAVGGGSATGGGSAVGGGSAVGGGSAVGGGGTSDGGGTSDGGGTSDGGGSATGGGSATGGGSAAGGGSAVGGGTSDGGGTSDGGGTSDGGGSATGGGSAVGGGSAAGGGVSDGGGSATGGGGAGTGGTNEPGTGGTGGTGDGGAPTTSTSTGGSSDDGSTPTDPSLIGDVAFSTPSQTFRDQIQVGMTTAIAGAEIRYTVDGQLPTAASTLYTGEPVTLTATTQIRAQAFVEGAASGAVSTGIYIARTVDATSDIPIMVVDGYGKGKPTDKEVYFDAAVMIWEPVNGVASMASLPTLAMRGGYHVRGQSSRSFPQTPYKLELWDNDDEDLDYEILGMPADSDWALIPPYYDRTLIRNPFTYTLGRDMGLEAPRTRFAEVYLSYEARPIGEADYQGIYWISETIKNNKVRTDLKQLDEDDQELPKISGGYIFKFDQAAAEEPKLLCTGSEPLPSFGGFGGPRPGTGGTCWIDLEVVDPDPLNDQQKTWLTQYIQAFHDSLHQTPIGDYAAHIDVPSFIDYLIINELTLNVDAYVRSAYYFKDRNQKLKAGPLWDYNFALGGVGAQDATPQSTSDTGWRFSGQRNVNNWYQKLTSDPAFMAQVRARYTELRQTLLSQAAIEQRMDSLSAPLARAVVRDFERWPVASIIRSSTGFLGGPTEPTWEGQLQVMRDFLIERLAWMDTNLP
;
A
#
# COMPACT_ATOMS: atom_id res chain seq x y z
N MET A 1 15.98 -16.84 55.35
CA MET A 1 17.19 -16.85 56.19
C MET A 1 18.38 -16.45 55.34
N LYS A 2 19.24 -15.60 55.90
CA LYS A 2 20.58 -15.12 55.47
C LYS A 2 21.30 -16.06 54.50
N SER A 3 22.01 -15.60 53.46
CA SER A 3 23.31 -14.89 53.53
C SER A 3 23.81 -14.77 52.07
N THR A 4 24.13 -13.59 51.51
CA THR A 4 25.50 -13.03 51.37
C THR A 4 26.55 -14.07 50.91
N THR A 5 27.38 -13.85 49.89
CA THR A 5 28.34 -12.74 49.73
C THR A 5 29.00 -12.77 48.33
N GLU A 6 29.48 -11.59 47.92
CA GLU A 6 30.41 -11.26 46.82
C GLU A 6 31.67 -12.14 46.74
N ASN A 7 32.29 -12.21 45.54
CA ASN A 7 33.71 -11.83 45.42
C ASN A 7 34.14 -11.58 43.96
N THR A 8 34.64 -10.36 43.77
CA THR A 8 35.63 -9.88 42.80
C THR A 8 36.91 -10.72 42.84
N ASP A 9 37.62 -10.92 41.73
CA ASP A 9 38.94 -10.28 41.51
C ASP A 9 39.60 -10.56 40.15
N MET A 10 40.51 -9.65 39.81
CA MET A 10 41.35 -9.49 38.62
C MET A 10 42.27 -10.67 38.27
N LEU A 11 42.79 -10.73 37.03
CA LEU A 11 44.23 -10.52 36.72
C LEU A 11 44.64 -10.88 35.26
N LYS A 12 45.46 -9.97 34.71
CA LYS A 12 46.65 -10.16 33.85
C LYS A 12 46.56 -10.23 32.31
N ARG A 13 47.04 -9.11 31.73
CA ARG A 13 47.73 -8.93 30.44
C ARG A 13 48.80 -10.00 30.17
N THR A 14 48.98 -10.36 28.89
CA THR A 14 50.32 -10.58 28.29
C THR A 14 50.33 -10.19 26.81
N ARG A 15 51.28 -9.33 26.40
CA ARG A 15 51.65 -9.03 25.01
C ARG A 15 52.71 -10.04 24.55
N PHE A 16 52.73 -10.38 23.26
CA PHE A 16 53.91 -10.91 22.58
C PHE A 16 54.16 -10.19 21.25
N THR A 17 55.43 -9.95 20.96
CA THR A 17 55.99 -9.18 19.85
C THR A 17 56.90 -10.04 18.97
N GLY A 18 56.70 -10.01 17.64
CA GLY A 18 57.68 -10.21 16.54
C GLY A 18 58.29 -11.61 16.30
N PRO A 19 59.03 -11.86 15.17
CA PRO A 19 59.52 -10.89 14.16
C PRO A 19 59.44 -11.30 12.64
N ASN A 20 59.71 -10.29 11.79
CA ASN A 20 60.10 -10.20 10.36
C ASN A 20 60.55 -11.45 9.56
N ARG A 21 60.14 -11.48 8.27
CA ARG A 21 61.00 -11.82 7.11
C ARG A 21 60.62 -11.03 5.84
N SER A 22 61.63 -10.74 5.02
CA SER A 22 61.69 -9.81 3.89
C SER A 22 61.61 -10.47 2.49
N ILE A 23 61.09 -9.69 1.53
CA ILE A 23 61.49 -9.49 0.10
C ILE A 23 61.50 -10.70 -0.87
N SER A 24 60.71 -10.58 -1.95
CA SER A 24 61.21 -10.74 -3.33
C SER A 24 60.30 -10.03 -4.35
N LEU A 25 60.96 -9.23 -5.18
CA LEU A 25 60.50 -8.40 -6.29
C LEU A 25 60.65 -9.22 -7.59
N VAL A 26 59.63 -9.29 -8.44
CA VAL A 26 59.80 -9.63 -9.86
C VAL A 26 58.97 -8.66 -10.70
N ILE A 27 59.70 -7.84 -11.46
CA ILE A 27 59.23 -6.94 -12.50
C ILE A 27 59.38 -7.70 -13.82
N PHE A 28 58.34 -7.70 -14.66
CA PHE A 28 58.50 -7.77 -16.11
C PHE A 28 57.50 -6.81 -16.76
N GLY A 29 58.04 -5.80 -17.44
CA GLY A 29 57.29 -4.93 -18.34
C GLY A 29 57.30 -5.47 -19.77
N LEU A 30 56.28 -5.09 -20.53
CA LEU A 30 56.40 -4.91 -21.98
C LEU A 30 55.39 -3.84 -22.43
N SER A 31 55.88 -2.87 -23.20
CA SER A 31 55.16 -1.74 -23.78
C SER A 31 55.50 -1.69 -25.26
N VAL A 32 54.49 -1.59 -26.15
CA VAL A 32 54.50 -1.03 -27.52
C VAL A 32 53.02 -0.80 -27.89
N ALA A 33 52.46 0.41 -27.89
CA ALA A 33 52.54 1.56 -28.82
C ALA A 33 51.65 1.47 -30.10
N CYS A 34 50.60 2.30 -30.09
CA CYS A 34 50.04 3.21 -31.12
C CYS A 34 49.71 2.76 -32.57
N GLY A 35 48.51 3.16 -33.04
CA GLY A 35 48.12 3.31 -34.46
C GLY A 35 46.62 3.63 -34.62
N GLN A 36 46.23 4.91 -34.61
CA GLN A 36 45.73 5.70 -35.77
C GLN A 36 44.29 5.43 -36.24
N ALA A 37 43.46 6.46 -36.11
CA ALA A 37 42.18 6.66 -36.81
C ALA A 37 42.38 7.05 -38.29
N PRO A 38 41.32 6.96 -39.11
CA PRO A 38 40.91 8.18 -39.80
C PRO A 38 39.39 8.41 -39.86
N ASP A 39 39.05 9.70 -39.85
CA ASP A 39 37.76 10.29 -40.23
C ASP A 39 37.32 9.91 -41.66
N ARG A 40 36.00 9.81 -41.87
CA ARG A 40 35.27 10.50 -42.95
C ARG A 40 33.75 10.29 -42.85
N LEU A 41 33.04 11.40 -42.62
CA LEU A 41 31.62 11.59 -42.91
C LEU A 41 31.37 11.59 -44.43
N PRO A 42 30.14 11.26 -44.87
CA PRO A 42 29.53 11.93 -46.00
C PRO A 42 28.26 12.71 -45.60
N VAL A 43 28.14 13.84 -46.27
CA VAL A 43 27.06 14.84 -46.24
C VAL A 43 25.76 14.28 -46.82
N MET A 44 24.64 14.66 -46.21
CA MET A 44 23.24 14.34 -46.56
C MET A 44 22.80 15.01 -47.87
N PRO A 45 21.84 14.44 -48.63
CA PRO A 45 20.89 15.21 -49.43
C PRO A 45 19.72 15.67 -48.57
N GLU A 46 19.34 16.95 -48.69
CA GLU A 46 18.09 17.51 -48.16
C GLU A 46 16.89 16.90 -48.89
N ASP A 47 16.17 16.02 -48.20
CA ASP A 47 14.73 15.81 -48.36
C ASP A 47 14.14 15.93 -46.95
N GLY A 48 13.07 16.73 -46.81
CA GLY A 48 12.55 17.22 -45.53
C GLY A 48 12.22 16.15 -44.49
N ALA A 49 13.19 15.84 -43.63
CA ALA A 49 13.04 14.96 -42.48
C ALA A 49 13.14 15.80 -41.18
N GLY A 50 12.09 15.77 -40.35
CA GLY A 50 12.07 16.44 -39.05
C GLY A 50 13.24 15.98 -38.18
N GLY A 51 14.05 16.92 -37.71
CA GLY A 51 15.20 16.66 -36.84
C GLY A 51 14.84 16.48 -35.36
N SER A 52 15.69 15.80 -34.59
CA SER A 52 15.51 15.57 -33.15
C SER A 52 16.45 16.43 -32.32
N ALA A 53 15.96 17.10 -31.27
CA ALA A 53 16.73 18.02 -30.42
C ALA A 53 16.69 17.59 -28.94
N VAL A 54 17.82 17.73 -28.22
CA VAL A 54 17.94 17.34 -26.79
C VAL A 54 18.49 18.52 -25.99
N GLY A 55 17.89 18.83 -24.84
CA GLY A 55 18.38 19.84 -23.89
C GLY A 55 17.89 21.27 -24.17
N GLY A 56 16.57 21.46 -24.36
CA GLY A 56 15.95 22.77 -24.54
C GLY A 56 16.03 23.38 -25.95
N GLY A 57 16.47 22.63 -26.96
CA GLY A 57 16.55 23.08 -28.36
C GLY A 57 15.21 22.99 -29.12
N SER A 58 15.09 23.72 -30.25
CA SER A 58 13.88 23.72 -31.09
C SER A 58 13.99 22.78 -32.30
N ALA A 59 12.93 22.02 -32.58
CA ALA A 59 12.79 21.16 -33.76
C ALA A 59 11.73 21.71 -34.74
N THR A 60 11.99 21.72 -36.05
CA THR A 60 11.07 22.21 -37.09
C THR A 60 10.70 21.11 -38.09
N GLY A 61 9.47 21.15 -38.62
CA GLY A 61 9.02 20.24 -39.68
C GLY A 61 8.53 18.88 -39.17
N GLY A 62 7.89 18.85 -37.99
CA GLY A 62 7.33 17.62 -37.40
C GLY A 62 8.32 16.78 -36.58
N GLY A 63 9.51 17.31 -36.26
CA GLY A 63 10.53 16.63 -35.45
C GLY A 63 10.26 16.63 -33.94
N SER A 64 11.02 15.85 -33.17
CA SER A 64 10.83 15.68 -31.72
C SER A 64 11.86 16.45 -30.88
N ALA A 65 11.44 17.05 -29.77
CA ALA A 65 12.31 17.75 -28.82
C ALA A 65 12.23 17.11 -27.42
N VAL A 66 13.38 16.89 -26.75
CA VAL A 66 13.46 16.26 -25.43
C VAL A 66 14.09 17.19 -24.39
N GLY A 67 13.47 17.31 -23.21
CA GLY A 67 13.96 18.08 -22.07
C GLY A 67 13.59 19.57 -22.09
N GLY A 68 12.30 19.89 -22.26
CA GLY A 68 11.77 21.27 -22.21
C GLY A 68 11.95 22.10 -23.48
N GLY A 69 12.23 21.48 -24.63
CA GLY A 69 12.39 22.16 -25.94
C GLY A 69 11.06 22.39 -26.69
N SER A 70 11.10 23.17 -27.77
CA SER A 70 9.91 23.51 -28.60
C SER A 70 9.89 22.79 -29.95
N ALA A 71 8.75 22.22 -30.35
CA ALA A 71 8.56 21.57 -31.64
C ALA A 71 7.55 22.35 -32.52
N VAL A 72 7.91 22.67 -33.77
CA VAL A 72 7.08 23.46 -34.69
C VAL A 72 6.66 22.64 -35.91
N GLY A 73 5.37 22.65 -36.22
CA GLY A 73 4.77 21.98 -37.39
C GLY A 73 4.20 20.59 -37.08
N GLY A 74 3.59 20.39 -35.91
CA GLY A 74 2.94 19.12 -35.52
C GLY A 74 3.88 18.07 -34.91
N GLY A 75 5.06 18.46 -34.42
CA GLY A 75 6.04 17.57 -33.77
C GLY A 75 5.78 17.32 -32.27
N SER A 76 6.56 16.43 -31.65
CA SER A 76 6.38 16.02 -30.25
C SER A 76 7.44 16.62 -29.30
N ALA A 77 7.02 17.21 -28.19
CA ALA A 77 7.89 17.69 -27.12
C ALA A 77 7.76 16.81 -25.86
N VAL A 78 8.87 16.23 -25.38
CA VAL A 78 8.87 15.27 -24.26
C VAL A 78 9.76 15.77 -23.12
N GLY A 79 9.19 15.95 -21.93
CA GLY A 79 9.89 16.36 -20.71
C GLY A 79 9.58 17.80 -20.27
N GLY A 80 9.51 18.00 -18.95
CA GLY A 80 8.94 19.16 -18.24
C GLY A 80 8.96 20.50 -18.98
N GLY A 81 7.77 21.00 -19.35
CA GLY A 81 7.54 22.38 -19.78
C GLY A 81 7.77 22.73 -21.26
N GLY A 82 7.88 21.75 -22.18
CA GLY A 82 8.05 22.00 -23.62
C GLY A 82 6.77 22.50 -24.35
N THR A 83 6.93 23.10 -25.54
CA THR A 83 5.83 23.65 -26.36
C THR A 83 5.75 22.96 -27.73
N SER A 84 4.57 22.54 -28.18
CA SER A 84 4.35 22.00 -29.54
C SER A 84 3.36 22.85 -30.34
N ASP A 85 3.81 23.44 -31.45
CA ASP A 85 2.99 24.31 -32.30
C ASP A 85 2.50 23.57 -33.56
N GLY A 86 1.19 23.67 -33.84
CA GLY A 86 0.57 23.14 -35.07
C GLY A 86 -0.08 21.76 -34.92
N GLY A 87 -0.66 21.45 -33.75
CA GLY A 87 -1.41 20.20 -33.52
C GLY A 87 -0.56 19.01 -33.06
N GLY A 88 0.63 19.26 -32.51
CA GLY A 88 1.55 18.22 -32.01
C GLY A 88 1.25 17.73 -30.59
N THR A 89 2.10 16.86 -30.04
CA THR A 89 1.96 16.32 -28.68
C THR A 89 2.98 16.91 -27.71
N SER A 90 2.59 17.18 -26.45
CA SER A 90 3.49 17.65 -25.39
C SER A 90 3.32 16.83 -24.11
N ASP A 91 4.39 16.19 -23.63
CA ASP A 91 4.35 15.32 -22.44
C ASP A 91 5.08 15.92 -21.24
N GLY A 92 4.48 15.79 -20.04
CA GLY A 92 5.05 16.22 -18.77
C GLY A 92 4.75 17.67 -18.38
N GLY A 93 3.51 18.13 -18.57
CA GLY A 93 3.07 19.47 -18.16
C GLY A 93 3.37 20.58 -19.18
N GLY A 94 3.66 20.22 -20.44
CA GLY A 94 3.93 21.16 -21.54
C GLY A 94 2.69 21.81 -22.15
N THR A 95 2.87 22.65 -23.18
CA THR A 95 1.77 23.32 -23.90
C THR A 95 1.70 22.83 -25.36
N SER A 96 0.51 22.55 -25.87
CA SER A 96 0.26 22.21 -27.28
C SER A 96 -0.71 23.19 -27.93
N ASP A 97 -0.29 23.84 -29.02
CA ASP A 97 -1.07 24.87 -29.71
C ASP A 97 -1.58 24.39 -31.07
N GLY A 98 -2.86 24.65 -31.35
CA GLY A 98 -3.51 24.37 -32.64
C GLY A 98 -4.22 23.02 -32.75
N GLY A 99 -4.87 22.56 -31.67
CA GLY A 99 -5.66 21.32 -31.66
C GLY A 99 -4.87 20.05 -31.33
N GLY A 100 -3.71 20.20 -30.68
CA GLY A 100 -2.81 19.11 -30.28
C GLY A 100 -3.20 18.41 -28.97
N SER A 101 -2.32 17.56 -28.44
CA SER A 101 -2.56 16.84 -27.18
C SER A 101 -1.46 17.07 -26.14
N ALA A 102 -1.84 17.40 -24.91
CA ALA A 102 -0.93 17.61 -23.78
C ALA A 102 -1.18 16.57 -22.67
N THR A 103 -0.12 15.97 -22.11
CA THR A 103 -0.24 14.96 -21.04
C THR A 103 0.56 15.35 -19.78
N GLY A 104 0.11 14.87 -18.61
CA GLY A 104 0.76 15.12 -17.32
C GLY A 104 0.49 16.51 -16.75
N GLY A 105 -0.75 17.00 -16.88
CA GLY A 105 -1.17 18.31 -16.34
C GLY A 105 -0.87 19.52 -17.23
N GLY A 106 -0.58 19.30 -18.52
CA GLY A 106 -0.24 20.35 -19.49
C GLY A 106 -1.43 21.15 -20.04
N SER A 107 -1.17 22.13 -20.90
CA SER A 107 -2.19 22.96 -21.56
C SER A 107 -2.33 22.65 -23.04
N ALA A 108 -3.55 22.53 -23.55
CA ALA A 108 -3.84 22.40 -24.98
C ALA A 108 -4.71 23.57 -25.46
N THR A 109 -4.35 24.24 -26.56
CA THR A 109 -5.11 25.38 -27.11
C THR A 109 -5.61 25.10 -28.53
N GLY A 110 -6.75 25.72 -28.90
CA GLY A 110 -7.35 25.60 -30.23
C GLY A 110 -8.23 24.36 -30.42
N GLY A 111 -8.86 23.87 -29.35
CA GLY A 111 -9.75 22.68 -29.40
C GLY A 111 -9.04 21.33 -29.19
N GLY A 112 -7.81 21.35 -28.64
CA GLY A 112 -7.00 20.15 -28.36
C GLY A 112 -7.38 19.40 -27.08
N SER A 113 -6.66 18.31 -26.78
CA SER A 113 -6.93 17.44 -25.62
C SER A 113 -5.85 17.58 -24.54
N ALA A 114 -6.24 17.65 -23.26
CA ALA A 114 -5.32 17.68 -22.13
C ALA A 114 -5.61 16.52 -21.17
N ALA A 115 -4.60 15.76 -20.74
CA ALA A 115 -4.78 14.61 -19.85
C ALA A 115 -3.97 14.74 -18.55
N GLY A 116 -4.53 14.22 -17.46
CA GLY A 116 -3.92 14.21 -16.12
C GLY A 116 -4.11 15.52 -15.36
N GLY A 117 -5.31 16.11 -15.42
CA GLY A 117 -5.65 17.34 -14.69
C GLY A 117 -5.23 18.64 -15.40
N GLY A 118 -4.93 18.59 -16.70
CA GLY A 118 -4.48 19.74 -17.50
C GLY A 118 -5.62 20.67 -17.98
N SER A 119 -5.26 21.74 -18.69
CA SER A 119 -6.24 22.73 -19.21
C SER A 119 -6.40 22.65 -20.73
N ALA A 120 -7.64 22.58 -21.23
CA ALA A 120 -7.97 22.65 -22.65
C ALA A 120 -8.71 23.96 -22.98
N VAL A 121 -8.23 24.75 -23.94
CA VAL A 121 -8.79 26.06 -24.29
C VAL A 121 -9.28 26.08 -25.74
N GLY A 122 -10.50 26.58 -25.96
CA GLY A 122 -11.13 26.73 -27.28
C GLY A 122 -12.05 25.58 -27.67
N GLY A 123 -12.76 24.98 -26.71
CA GLY A 123 -13.71 23.89 -26.97
C GLY A 123 -13.11 22.48 -26.97
N GLY A 124 -11.94 22.31 -26.36
CA GLY A 124 -11.22 21.03 -26.29
C GLY A 124 -11.63 20.14 -25.10
N THR A 125 -10.99 18.97 -24.96
CA THR A 125 -11.30 17.99 -23.90
C THR A 125 -10.21 17.96 -22.84
N SER A 126 -10.58 17.93 -21.56
CA SER A 126 -9.64 17.75 -20.44
C SER A 126 -10.00 16.53 -19.59
N ASP A 127 -9.09 15.58 -19.42
CA ASP A 127 -9.31 14.33 -18.67
C ASP A 127 -8.56 14.32 -17.33
N GLY A 128 -9.19 13.73 -16.30
CA GLY A 128 -8.60 13.53 -14.97
C GLY A 128 -8.74 14.74 -14.05
N GLY A 129 -9.89 15.41 -14.06
CA GLY A 129 -10.17 16.55 -13.17
C GLY A 129 -9.66 17.91 -13.66
N GLY A 130 -9.32 18.01 -14.95
CA GLY A 130 -8.79 19.22 -15.59
C GLY A 130 -9.83 20.31 -15.91
N THR A 131 -9.39 21.41 -16.51
CA THR A 131 -10.29 22.53 -16.88
C THR A 131 -10.48 22.63 -18.40
N SER A 132 -11.72 22.76 -18.87
CA SER A 132 -12.01 23.05 -20.28
C SER A 132 -12.69 24.42 -20.45
N ASP A 133 -12.14 25.28 -21.31
CA ASP A 133 -12.65 26.63 -21.57
C ASP A 133 -13.15 26.77 -23.02
N GLY A 134 -14.31 27.42 -23.19
CA GLY A 134 -14.88 27.75 -24.50
C GLY A 134 -15.84 26.72 -25.07
N GLY A 135 -16.61 26.03 -24.22
CA GLY A 135 -17.61 25.04 -24.64
C GLY A 135 -17.09 23.60 -24.79
N GLY A 136 -15.95 23.30 -24.16
CA GLY A 136 -15.30 21.99 -24.20
C GLY A 136 -15.85 20.99 -23.17
N THR A 137 -15.21 19.83 -23.07
CA THR A 137 -15.61 18.76 -22.12
C THR A 137 -14.53 18.54 -21.08
N SER A 138 -14.91 18.43 -19.80
CA SER A 138 -14.00 18.03 -18.72
C SER A 138 -14.45 16.74 -18.04
N ASP A 139 -13.64 15.69 -18.12
CA ASP A 139 -13.95 14.35 -17.57
C ASP A 139 -13.19 14.08 -16.26
N GLY A 140 -13.87 13.45 -15.29
CA GLY A 140 -13.29 13.04 -14.01
C GLY A 140 -13.35 14.11 -12.92
N GLY A 141 -14.46 14.86 -12.81
CA GLY A 141 -14.67 15.84 -11.73
C GLY A 141 -14.09 17.24 -12.00
N GLY A 142 -13.70 17.51 -13.26
CA GLY A 142 -13.08 18.77 -13.69
C GLY A 142 -14.05 19.96 -13.83
N SER A 143 -13.57 21.09 -14.33
CA SER A 143 -14.41 22.29 -14.54
C SER A 143 -14.50 22.70 -16.01
N ALA A 144 -15.73 22.87 -16.51
CA ALA A 144 -16.00 23.33 -17.87
C ALA A 144 -16.61 24.75 -17.87
N THR A 145 -16.07 25.66 -18.67
CA THR A 145 -16.58 27.04 -18.79
C THR A 145 -16.95 27.42 -20.22
N GLY A 146 -17.86 28.39 -20.36
CA GLY A 146 -18.34 28.87 -21.67
C GLY A 146 -19.40 27.99 -22.32
N GLY A 147 -20.20 27.28 -21.52
CA GLY A 147 -21.27 26.39 -22.01
C GLY A 147 -20.86 24.93 -22.25
N GLY A 148 -19.71 24.52 -21.71
CA GLY A 148 -19.16 23.16 -21.85
C GLY A 148 -19.79 22.10 -20.94
N SER A 149 -19.36 20.85 -21.09
CA SER A 149 -19.86 19.69 -20.32
C SER A 149 -18.85 19.22 -19.29
N ALA A 150 -19.27 19.03 -18.04
CA ALA A 150 -18.45 18.43 -17.00
C ALA A 150 -18.99 17.05 -16.62
N VAL A 151 -18.15 16.01 -16.77
CA VAL A 151 -18.52 14.61 -16.55
C VAL A 151 -17.89 14.07 -15.26
N GLY A 152 -18.68 13.36 -14.46
CA GLY A 152 -18.22 12.69 -13.23
C GLY A 152 -18.12 13.61 -12.01
N GLY A 153 -19.15 14.43 -11.75
CA GLY A 153 -19.23 15.27 -10.53
C GLY A 153 -18.58 16.65 -10.64
N GLY A 154 -18.16 17.06 -11.84
CA GLY A 154 -17.47 18.32 -12.09
C GLY A 154 -18.37 19.56 -12.14
N SER A 155 -17.76 20.76 -12.24
CA SER A 155 -18.49 22.04 -12.24
C SER A 155 -18.57 22.68 -13.63
N ALA A 156 -19.79 22.93 -14.12
CA ALA A 156 -20.04 23.59 -15.40
C ALA A 156 -20.53 25.04 -15.22
N ALA A 157 -19.98 25.99 -15.97
CA ALA A 157 -20.33 27.41 -15.90
C ALA A 157 -20.66 28.02 -17.28
N GLY A 158 -21.59 28.98 -17.30
CA GLY A 158 -21.99 29.72 -18.50
C GLY A 158 -23.06 29.02 -19.36
N GLY A 159 -23.95 28.24 -18.73
CA GLY A 159 -25.02 27.50 -19.42
C GLY A 159 -24.68 26.04 -19.77
N GLY A 160 -23.57 25.52 -19.23
CA GLY A 160 -23.07 24.16 -19.47
C GLY A 160 -23.78 23.06 -18.67
N VAL A 161 -23.53 21.80 -19.02
CA VAL A 161 -24.18 20.62 -18.42
C VAL A 161 -23.20 19.94 -17.45
N SER A 162 -23.68 19.53 -16.28
CA SER A 162 -22.95 18.68 -15.35
C SER A 162 -23.69 17.36 -15.14
N ASP A 163 -22.96 16.24 -15.14
CA ASP A 163 -23.49 14.93 -14.75
C ASP A 163 -22.76 14.38 -13.51
N GLY A 164 -23.27 13.26 -12.95
CA GLY A 164 -22.66 12.61 -11.80
C GLY A 164 -22.69 13.41 -10.49
N GLY A 165 -23.69 14.28 -10.27
CA GLY A 165 -23.83 15.08 -9.04
C GLY A 165 -23.10 16.44 -9.05
N GLY A 166 -22.54 16.84 -10.18
CA GLY A 166 -21.80 18.11 -10.33
C GLY A 166 -22.66 19.38 -10.36
N SER A 167 -22.06 20.54 -10.11
CA SER A 167 -22.75 21.84 -10.05
C SER A 167 -22.78 22.55 -11.42
N ALA A 168 -23.96 22.98 -11.89
CA ALA A 168 -24.11 23.81 -13.08
C ALA A 168 -24.55 25.23 -12.69
N THR A 169 -23.88 26.26 -13.23
CA THR A 169 -24.22 27.67 -12.99
C THR A 169 -24.46 28.44 -14.31
N GLY A 170 -25.38 29.41 -14.28
CA GLY A 170 -25.68 30.26 -15.44
C GLY A 170 -26.75 29.73 -16.41
N GLY A 171 -27.67 28.88 -15.95
CA GLY A 171 -28.84 28.41 -16.71
C GLY A 171 -28.68 27.03 -17.39
N GLY A 172 -27.59 26.32 -17.12
CA GLY A 172 -27.35 24.96 -17.60
C GLY A 172 -27.95 23.88 -16.69
N GLY A 173 -28.22 22.70 -17.26
CA GLY A 173 -28.87 21.59 -16.54
C GLY A 173 -27.87 20.74 -15.76
N ALA A 174 -28.10 20.56 -14.46
CA ALA A 174 -27.50 19.48 -13.68
C ALA A 174 -28.33 18.21 -13.90
N GLY A 175 -27.70 17.12 -14.35
CA GLY A 175 -28.38 15.86 -14.60
C GLY A 175 -28.95 15.26 -13.31
N THR A 176 -30.27 15.16 -13.20
CA THR A 176 -30.93 14.39 -12.14
C THR A 176 -30.84 12.90 -12.45
N GLY A 177 -30.05 12.16 -11.68
CA GLY A 177 -30.06 10.71 -11.69
C GLY A 177 -31.40 10.18 -11.16
N GLY A 178 -32.29 9.81 -12.08
CA GLY A 178 -33.40 8.85 -11.89
C GLY A 178 -34.62 9.29 -11.06
N THR A 179 -35.65 9.84 -11.72
CA THR A 179 -37.04 9.79 -11.21
C THR A 179 -37.94 9.04 -12.20
N ASN A 180 -38.61 7.98 -11.75
CA ASN A 180 -39.74 7.38 -12.45
C ASN A 180 -40.93 8.37 -12.48
N GLU A 181 -41.47 8.65 -13.66
CA GLU A 181 -42.75 9.38 -13.80
C GLU A 181 -43.97 8.51 -13.42
N PRO A 182 -45.08 9.12 -12.93
CA PRO A 182 -46.28 8.43 -12.49
C PRO A 182 -47.41 8.39 -13.55
N GLY A 183 -48.27 7.36 -13.52
CA GLY A 183 -49.44 7.29 -14.40
C GLY A 183 -50.44 6.14 -14.18
N THR A 184 -51.23 6.23 -13.11
CA THR A 184 -52.68 5.88 -12.97
C THR A 184 -53.29 4.55 -13.48
N GLY A 185 -53.96 3.84 -12.55
CA GLY A 185 -55.37 3.42 -12.69
C GLY A 185 -55.71 1.93 -12.56
N GLY A 186 -56.51 1.54 -11.55
CA GLY A 186 -57.30 0.29 -11.61
C GLY A 186 -57.60 -0.44 -10.29
N THR A 187 -58.76 -0.11 -9.72
CA THR A 187 -59.57 -0.75 -8.65
C THR A 187 -59.47 -2.27 -8.39
N GLY A 188 -59.55 -2.65 -7.10
CA GLY A 188 -60.51 -3.65 -6.59
C GLY A 188 -59.98 -4.84 -5.80
N GLY A 189 -60.51 -5.05 -4.58
CA GLY A 189 -60.64 -6.41 -3.99
C GLY A 189 -60.18 -6.60 -2.54
N THR A 190 -61.17 -6.77 -1.66
CA THR A 190 -61.12 -7.12 -0.23
C THR A 190 -60.62 -8.54 0.10
N GLY A 191 -60.03 -8.75 1.29
CA GLY A 191 -59.89 -10.08 1.91
C GLY A 191 -59.10 -10.09 3.22
N ASP A 192 -59.73 -10.58 4.28
CA ASP A 192 -59.35 -10.60 5.70
C ASP A 192 -58.49 -11.83 6.12
N GLY A 193 -57.76 -11.71 7.25
CA GLY A 193 -57.53 -12.84 8.17
C GLY A 193 -56.09 -13.33 8.44
N GLY A 194 -55.62 -13.15 9.68
CA GLY A 194 -54.94 -14.21 10.46
C GLY A 194 -53.40 -14.13 10.65
N ALA A 195 -52.97 -13.88 11.90
CA ALA A 195 -51.61 -14.16 12.43
C ALA A 195 -51.52 -15.61 12.98
N PRO A 196 -50.39 -16.11 13.57
CA PRO A 196 -48.96 -15.74 13.55
C PRO A 196 -48.01 -16.95 13.24
N THR A 197 -46.67 -16.75 13.15
CA THR A 197 -45.57 -17.56 13.80
C THR A 197 -44.18 -17.49 13.10
N THR A 198 -43.17 -17.10 13.90
CA THR A 198 -41.75 -17.54 14.05
C THR A 198 -40.78 -17.85 12.88
N SER A 199 -39.63 -17.15 12.97
CA SER A 199 -38.21 -17.49 12.69
C SER A 199 -37.78 -17.99 11.31
N THR A 200 -36.78 -17.32 10.71
CA THR A 200 -35.44 -17.91 10.47
C THR A 200 -34.46 -16.85 9.98
N SER A 201 -33.27 -16.84 10.59
CA SER A 201 -32.06 -16.20 10.05
C SER A 201 -31.44 -17.13 9.01
N THR A 202 -31.17 -16.59 7.83
CA THR A 202 -30.26 -17.09 6.79
C THR A 202 -29.92 -15.82 6.00
N GLY A 203 -28.68 -15.35 6.00
CA GLY A 203 -27.59 -15.95 5.25
C GLY A 203 -27.24 -14.93 4.18
N GLY A 204 -26.14 -14.20 4.40
CA GLY A 204 -25.65 -13.16 3.49
C GLY A 204 -25.32 -13.77 2.14
N SER A 205 -26.05 -13.36 1.11
CA SER A 205 -25.65 -13.53 -0.28
C SER A 205 -25.00 -12.23 -0.71
N SER A 206 -23.82 -12.40 -1.30
CA SER A 206 -23.10 -11.42 -2.11
C SER A 206 -24.05 -10.74 -3.11
N ASP A 207 -24.09 -9.41 -3.03
CA ASP A 207 -24.63 -8.56 -4.08
C ASP A 207 -23.45 -7.84 -4.75
N ASP A 208 -23.14 -8.30 -5.96
CA ASP A 208 -22.14 -7.75 -6.88
C ASP A 208 -22.82 -6.64 -7.69
N GLY A 209 -22.67 -5.41 -7.20
CA GLY A 209 -23.25 -4.22 -7.80
C GLY A 209 -23.03 -3.02 -6.88
N SER A 210 -21.77 -2.59 -6.72
CA SER A 210 -21.44 -1.40 -5.94
C SER A 210 -22.11 -0.17 -6.57
N THR A 211 -23.26 0.18 -6.02
CA THR A 211 -23.69 1.57 -5.95
C THR A 211 -22.53 2.32 -5.29
N PRO A 212 -22.06 3.48 -5.80
CA PRO A 212 -21.01 4.23 -5.13
C PRO A 212 -21.44 4.47 -3.69
N THR A 213 -20.76 3.83 -2.74
CA THR A 213 -20.99 4.04 -1.32
C THR A 213 -20.71 5.51 -1.07
N ASP A 214 -21.71 6.27 -0.65
CA ASP A 214 -21.50 7.67 -0.29
C ASP A 214 -20.61 7.68 0.96
N PRO A 215 -19.33 8.10 0.86
CA PRO A 215 -18.45 8.15 2.03
C PRO A 215 -18.83 9.25 2.99
N SER A 216 -19.78 10.10 2.57
CA SER A 216 -20.42 11.04 3.43
C SER A 216 -21.10 10.30 4.56
N LEU A 217 -20.56 10.47 5.75
CA LEU A 217 -21.28 10.19 6.98
C LEU A 217 -22.52 11.09 7.15
N ILE A 218 -22.87 11.96 6.19
CA ILE A 218 -24.03 12.84 6.23
C ILE A 218 -25.23 12.17 5.57
N GLY A 219 -26.25 11.88 6.37
CA GLY A 219 -27.58 11.49 5.93
C GLY A 219 -28.53 12.69 5.83
N ASP A 220 -29.72 12.58 6.41
CA ASP A 220 -30.79 13.58 6.25
C ASP A 220 -30.71 14.80 7.20
N VAL A 221 -29.65 14.89 8.01
CA VAL A 221 -29.34 16.04 8.87
C VAL A 221 -28.03 16.67 8.43
N ALA A 222 -28.12 17.83 7.80
CA ALA A 222 -26.96 18.61 7.39
C ALA A 222 -26.37 19.38 8.58
N PHE A 223 -25.04 19.35 8.72
CA PHE A 223 -24.30 20.17 9.68
C PHE A 223 -23.88 21.50 9.05
N SER A 224 -23.94 22.60 9.81
CA SER A 224 -23.51 23.93 9.34
C SER A 224 -22.01 24.03 9.06
N THR A 225 -21.24 23.10 9.62
CA THR A 225 -19.78 23.05 9.54
C THR A 225 -19.40 21.61 9.18
N PRO A 226 -18.52 21.37 8.20
CA PRO A 226 -18.08 20.02 7.88
C PRO A 226 -17.22 19.42 9.01
N SER A 227 -17.06 18.10 9.00
CA SER A 227 -16.11 17.40 9.87
C SER A 227 -14.71 17.99 9.70
N GLN A 228 -14.09 18.42 10.80
CA GLN A 228 -12.81 19.11 10.78
C GLN A 228 -12.14 19.10 12.15
N THR A 229 -10.90 19.57 12.21
CA THR A 229 -10.27 19.87 13.49
C THR A 229 -10.61 21.30 13.96
N PHE A 230 -10.45 21.59 15.26
CA PHE A 230 -10.67 22.93 15.79
C PHE A 230 -9.78 23.26 17.00
N ARG A 231 -9.62 24.56 17.29
CA ARG A 231 -8.98 25.08 18.50
C ARG A 231 -10.03 25.70 19.41
N ASP A 232 -9.84 25.58 20.72
CA ASP A 232 -10.67 26.13 21.79
C ASP A 232 -12.14 25.68 21.76
N GLN A 233 -12.92 26.15 20.78
CA GLN A 233 -14.30 25.74 20.56
C GLN A 233 -14.72 25.82 19.09
N ILE A 234 -15.77 25.08 18.74
CA ILE A 234 -16.45 25.12 17.44
C ILE A 234 -17.97 25.09 17.65
N GLN A 235 -18.72 25.75 16.77
CA GLN A 235 -20.18 25.73 16.77
C GLN A 235 -20.71 24.95 15.57
N VAL A 236 -21.66 24.06 15.83
CA VAL A 236 -22.26 23.16 14.85
C VAL A 236 -23.78 23.31 14.89
N GLY A 237 -24.34 23.95 13.87
CA GLY A 237 -25.78 23.96 13.62
C GLY A 237 -26.23 22.70 12.87
N MET A 238 -27.50 22.37 12.98
CA MET A 238 -28.11 21.22 12.30
C MET A 238 -29.38 21.65 11.57
N THR A 239 -29.60 21.14 10.37
CA THR A 239 -30.83 21.38 9.60
C THR A 239 -31.27 20.10 8.91
N THR A 240 -32.57 19.95 8.66
CA THR A 240 -33.12 18.84 7.88
C THR A 240 -34.17 19.35 6.91
N ALA A 241 -34.25 18.73 5.73
CA ALA A 241 -35.29 18.98 4.75
C ALA A 241 -36.58 18.18 5.03
N ILE A 242 -36.55 17.26 6.00
CA ILE A 242 -37.70 16.41 6.33
C ILE A 242 -38.76 17.25 7.05
N ALA A 243 -39.89 17.46 6.36
CA ALA A 243 -40.96 18.33 6.83
C ALA A 243 -41.59 17.80 8.13
N GLY A 244 -41.75 18.68 9.12
CA GLY A 244 -42.34 18.35 10.41
C GLY A 244 -41.45 17.51 11.33
N ALA A 245 -40.18 17.30 10.97
CA ALA A 245 -39.25 16.54 11.79
C ALA A 245 -38.64 17.36 12.93
N GLU A 246 -38.47 16.71 14.08
CA GLU A 246 -37.56 17.11 15.15
C GLU A 246 -36.18 16.49 14.89
N ILE A 247 -35.10 17.26 15.02
CA ILE A 247 -33.73 16.71 14.95
C ILE A 247 -33.32 16.26 16.36
N ARG A 248 -32.95 14.98 16.50
CA ARG A 248 -32.39 14.41 17.73
C ARG A 248 -30.92 14.11 17.53
N TYR A 249 -30.09 14.36 18.54
CA TYR A 249 -28.66 14.12 18.44
C TYR A 249 -28.04 13.57 19.73
N THR A 250 -26.87 12.98 19.57
CA THR A 250 -26.00 12.47 20.63
C THR A 250 -24.57 13.00 20.42
N VAL A 251 -23.76 12.94 21.48
CA VAL A 251 -22.35 13.38 21.48
C VAL A 251 -21.41 12.33 22.07
N ASP A 252 -21.93 11.16 22.39
CA ASP A 252 -21.25 10.04 23.04
C ASP A 252 -21.01 8.85 22.09
N GLY A 253 -21.27 9.06 20.79
CA GLY A 253 -21.12 8.05 19.74
C GLY A 253 -22.30 7.08 19.61
N GLN A 254 -23.34 7.17 20.44
CA GLN A 254 -24.53 6.30 20.31
C GLN A 254 -25.49 6.79 19.22
N LEU A 255 -26.24 5.87 18.60
CA LEU A 255 -27.29 6.24 17.66
C LEU A 255 -28.38 7.11 18.34
N PRO A 256 -28.88 8.18 17.68
CA PRO A 256 -29.98 8.97 18.21
C PRO A 256 -31.27 8.16 18.33
N THR A 257 -32.03 8.43 19.39
CA THR A 257 -33.39 7.93 19.59
C THR A 257 -34.34 9.11 19.77
N ALA A 258 -35.65 8.86 19.77
CA ALA A 258 -36.65 9.89 20.09
C ALA A 258 -36.47 10.48 21.50
N ALA A 259 -35.76 9.79 22.39
CA ALA A 259 -35.43 10.26 23.74
C ALA A 259 -34.10 11.02 23.82
N SER A 260 -33.29 11.02 22.75
CA SER A 260 -32.02 11.76 22.69
C SER A 260 -32.26 13.27 22.70
N THR A 261 -31.19 14.05 22.83
CA THR A 261 -31.27 15.51 22.97
C THR A 261 -31.93 16.13 21.74
N LEU A 262 -32.98 16.93 21.98
CA LEU A 262 -33.66 17.70 20.92
C LEU A 262 -32.80 18.90 20.52
N TYR A 263 -32.55 19.05 19.22
CA TYR A 263 -31.94 20.25 18.68
C TYR A 263 -32.98 21.37 18.58
N THR A 264 -32.76 22.48 19.27
CA THR A 264 -33.74 23.59 19.38
C THR A 264 -33.47 24.75 18.40
N GLY A 265 -32.56 24.56 17.43
CA GLY A 265 -32.17 25.59 16.45
C GLY A 265 -30.93 26.42 16.81
N GLU A 266 -30.45 26.35 18.06
CA GLU A 266 -29.21 27.01 18.48
C GLU A 266 -28.00 26.09 18.23
N PRO A 267 -26.90 26.56 17.59
CA PRO A 267 -25.72 25.73 17.34
C PRO A 267 -25.13 25.08 18.59
N VAL A 268 -24.77 23.80 18.49
CA VAL A 268 -24.09 23.05 19.55
C VAL A 268 -22.65 23.53 19.65
N THR A 269 -22.23 23.98 20.83
CA THR A 269 -20.83 24.40 21.08
C THR A 269 -20.02 23.21 21.60
N LEU A 270 -18.97 22.84 20.87
CA LEU A 270 -18.03 21.79 21.24
C LEU A 270 -16.72 22.41 21.73
N THR A 271 -16.15 21.84 22.78
CA THR A 271 -14.86 22.29 23.38
C THR A 271 -13.83 21.15 23.50
N ALA A 272 -14.20 19.94 23.10
CA ALA A 272 -13.37 18.74 23.10
C ALA A 272 -13.67 17.90 21.87
N THR A 273 -12.77 16.96 21.52
CA THR A 273 -13.00 16.00 20.44
C THR A 273 -14.36 15.32 20.64
N THR A 274 -15.25 15.43 19.64
CA THR A 274 -16.63 14.98 19.74
C THR A 274 -17.10 14.40 18.41
N GLN A 275 -17.80 13.28 18.50
CA GLN A 275 -18.62 12.74 17.41
C GLN A 275 -20.08 13.15 17.66
N ILE A 276 -20.67 13.95 16.77
CA ILE A 276 -22.10 14.25 16.81
C ILE A 276 -22.81 13.28 15.87
N ARG A 277 -23.69 12.42 16.40
CA ARG A 277 -24.64 11.64 15.57
C ARG A 277 -26.02 12.30 15.66
N ALA A 278 -26.69 12.51 14.54
CA ALA A 278 -27.96 13.20 14.45
C ALA A 278 -28.93 12.51 13.48
N GLN A 279 -30.22 12.53 13.80
CA GLN A 279 -31.27 11.96 12.96
C GLN A 279 -32.58 12.72 13.13
N ALA A 280 -33.38 12.78 12.07
CA ALA A 280 -34.70 13.39 12.09
C ALA A 280 -35.77 12.40 12.63
N PHE A 281 -36.76 12.93 13.35
CA PHE A 281 -37.86 12.18 13.93
C PHE A 281 -39.19 12.88 13.65
N VAL A 282 -40.14 12.16 13.06
CA VAL A 282 -41.51 12.64 12.84
C VAL A 282 -42.43 11.85 13.76
N GLU A 283 -43.20 12.56 14.60
CA GLU A 283 -44.11 11.94 15.57
C GLU A 283 -43.45 10.88 16.48
N GLY A 284 -42.14 11.04 16.76
CA GLY A 284 -41.35 10.13 17.59
C GLY A 284 -40.78 8.90 16.86
N ALA A 285 -41.02 8.75 15.55
CA ALA A 285 -40.41 7.71 14.72
C ALA A 285 -39.20 8.26 13.96
N ALA A 286 -38.10 7.50 13.93
CA ALA A 286 -36.93 7.84 13.12
C ALA A 286 -37.34 7.98 11.64
N SER A 287 -36.98 9.09 11.03
CA SER A 287 -37.37 9.47 9.68
C SER A 287 -36.13 10.05 8.99
N GLY A 288 -35.52 9.27 8.11
CA GLY A 288 -34.28 9.61 7.41
C GLY A 288 -33.02 8.91 7.93
N ALA A 289 -31.95 8.96 7.14
CA ALA A 289 -30.64 8.39 7.45
C ALA A 289 -29.92 9.18 8.54
N VAL A 290 -29.13 8.46 9.35
CA VAL A 290 -28.28 9.05 10.39
C VAL A 290 -27.21 9.92 9.74
N SER A 291 -26.85 11.01 10.41
CA SER A 291 -25.73 11.87 10.02
C SER A 291 -24.70 11.92 11.15
N THR A 292 -23.43 11.73 10.83
CA THR A 292 -22.31 11.82 11.77
C THR A 292 -21.34 12.93 11.37
N GLY A 293 -21.12 13.86 12.28
CA GLY A 293 -20.08 14.89 12.20
C GLY A 293 -18.95 14.58 13.17
N ILE A 294 -17.71 14.65 12.71
CA ILE A 294 -16.52 14.34 13.50
C ILE A 294 -15.70 15.62 13.68
N TYR A 295 -15.50 16.01 14.93
CA TYR A 295 -14.79 17.25 15.28
C TYR A 295 -13.65 16.94 16.24
N ILE A 296 -12.41 17.08 15.79
CA ILE A 296 -11.22 16.77 16.60
C ILE A 296 -10.63 18.05 17.19
N ALA A 297 -10.57 18.14 18.52
CA ALA A 297 -9.92 19.27 19.19
C ALA A 297 -8.40 19.13 19.07
N ARG A 298 -7.70 20.24 18.79
CA ARG A 298 -6.24 20.26 18.64
C ARG A 298 -5.58 21.48 19.26
N THR A 299 -4.30 21.31 19.56
CA THR A 299 -3.37 22.35 20.05
C THR A 299 -2.18 22.56 19.12
N VAL A 300 -2.01 21.71 18.11
CA VAL A 300 -0.93 21.75 17.11
C VAL A 300 -1.48 22.03 15.71
N ASP A 301 -0.76 22.83 14.93
CA ASP A 301 -1.04 23.10 13.51
C ASP A 301 0.00 22.38 12.65
N ALA A 302 0.01 21.05 12.69
CA ALA A 302 1.00 20.27 11.97
C ALA A 302 0.87 20.44 10.46
N THR A 303 2.02 20.51 9.79
CA THR A 303 2.13 20.52 8.33
C THR A 303 3.16 19.51 7.88
N SER A 304 2.94 18.89 6.72
CA SER A 304 3.82 17.85 6.19
C SER A 304 3.90 17.89 4.66
N ASP A 305 5.00 17.36 4.12
CA ASP A 305 5.19 17.06 2.70
C ASP A 305 4.59 15.71 2.28
N ILE A 306 4.25 14.86 3.25
CA ILE A 306 3.48 13.63 3.06
C ILE A 306 2.10 13.76 3.74
N PRO A 307 1.15 12.84 3.47
CA PRO A 307 -0.13 12.86 4.18
C PRO A 307 0.02 12.88 5.70
N ILE A 308 -0.90 13.55 6.38
CA ILE A 308 -1.06 13.50 7.83
C ILE A 308 -2.27 12.62 8.13
N MET A 309 -2.13 11.64 9.00
CA MET A 309 -3.23 10.82 9.51
C MET A 309 -3.38 11.04 11.02
N VAL A 310 -4.60 11.29 11.44
CA VAL A 310 -4.99 11.40 12.84
C VAL A 310 -5.93 10.26 13.16
N VAL A 311 -5.64 9.55 14.26
CA VAL A 311 -6.58 8.61 14.89
C VAL A 311 -6.77 9.03 16.35
N ASP A 312 -8.00 9.39 16.71
CA ASP A 312 -8.37 9.76 18.09
C ASP A 312 -9.30 8.71 18.67
N GLY A 313 -8.85 8.01 19.72
CA GLY A 313 -9.60 6.95 20.38
C GLY A 313 -10.56 7.43 21.48
N TYR A 314 -10.98 8.69 21.46
CA TYR A 314 -11.93 9.29 22.41
C TYR A 314 -11.56 9.07 23.89
N GLY A 315 -10.27 9.06 24.20
CA GLY A 315 -9.79 8.89 25.57
C GLY A 315 -9.98 7.49 26.18
N LYS A 316 -10.20 6.45 25.38
CA LYS A 316 -10.36 5.06 25.84
C LYS A 316 -9.06 4.39 26.29
N GLY A 317 -7.92 5.08 26.17
CA GLY A 317 -6.59 4.52 26.42
C GLY A 317 -6.00 3.85 25.19
N LYS A 318 -4.76 3.35 25.35
CA LYS A 318 -4.02 2.68 24.27
C LYS A 318 -4.52 1.23 24.11
N PRO A 319 -4.92 0.79 22.91
CA PRO A 319 -5.25 -0.61 22.67
C PRO A 319 -4.06 -1.54 22.97
N THR A 320 -4.32 -2.68 23.61
CA THR A 320 -3.30 -3.70 23.94
C THR A 320 -3.63 -5.11 23.44
N ASP A 321 -4.87 -5.32 23.00
CA ASP A 321 -5.36 -6.59 22.48
C ASP A 321 -5.49 -6.53 20.95
N LYS A 322 -5.29 -7.66 20.27
CA LYS A 322 -5.30 -7.76 18.80
C LYS A 322 -6.67 -8.12 18.21
N GLU A 323 -7.68 -8.33 19.04
CA GLU A 323 -9.04 -8.69 18.61
C GLU A 323 -10.10 -7.68 19.13
N VAL A 324 -9.71 -6.74 19.99
CA VAL A 324 -10.63 -5.77 20.60
C VAL A 324 -10.46 -4.40 19.96
N TYR A 325 -11.40 -4.05 19.10
CA TYR A 325 -11.49 -2.72 18.49
C TYR A 325 -11.85 -1.64 19.50
N PHE A 326 -11.17 -0.51 19.40
CA PHE A 326 -11.52 0.73 20.08
C PHE A 326 -12.10 1.68 19.05
N ASP A 327 -13.23 2.31 19.35
CA ASP A 327 -13.81 3.36 18.50
C ASP A 327 -12.79 4.48 18.27
N ALA A 328 -12.76 5.00 17.05
CA ALA A 328 -11.89 6.07 16.64
C ALA A 328 -12.56 7.08 15.69
N ALA A 329 -12.12 8.32 15.80
CA ALA A 329 -12.18 9.28 14.71
C ALA A 329 -10.93 9.10 13.84
N VAL A 330 -11.11 9.01 12.52
CA VAL A 330 -10.03 8.98 11.54
C VAL A 330 -10.11 10.22 10.67
N MET A 331 -9.02 10.99 10.59
CA MET A 331 -8.90 12.08 9.64
C MET A 331 -7.59 12.00 8.86
N ILE A 332 -7.66 12.29 7.56
CA ILE A 332 -6.49 12.35 6.67
C ILE A 332 -6.44 13.71 5.99
N TRP A 333 -5.23 14.27 5.87
CA TRP A 333 -4.93 15.42 5.03
C TRP A 333 -3.88 15.01 4.01
N GLU A 334 -4.26 15.00 2.74
CA GLU A 334 -3.30 14.82 1.64
C GLU A 334 -2.65 16.16 1.25
N PRO A 335 -1.39 16.16 0.79
CA PRO A 335 -0.73 17.40 0.40
C PRO A 335 -1.42 18.10 -0.77
N VAL A 336 -1.84 19.35 -0.56
CA VAL A 336 -2.30 20.25 -1.62
C VAL A 336 -1.18 21.25 -1.91
N ASN A 337 -0.75 21.36 -3.16
CA ASN A 337 0.45 22.13 -3.54
C ASN A 337 1.70 21.74 -2.73
N GLY A 338 1.85 20.44 -2.43
CA GLY A 338 2.98 19.88 -1.71
C GLY A 338 2.96 20.05 -0.19
N VAL A 339 1.83 20.50 0.40
CA VAL A 339 1.69 20.63 1.85
C VAL A 339 0.36 20.06 2.36
N ALA A 340 0.42 19.07 3.24
CA ALA A 340 -0.70 18.64 4.08
C ALA A 340 -0.75 19.54 5.32
N SER A 341 -1.94 19.92 5.80
CA SER A 341 -2.09 20.78 6.98
C SER A 341 -3.30 20.39 7.81
N MET A 342 -3.09 20.12 9.11
CA MET A 342 -4.20 19.87 10.05
C MET A 342 -5.11 21.09 10.24
N ALA A 343 -4.74 22.27 9.73
CA ALA A 343 -5.54 23.48 9.82
C ALA A 343 -6.50 23.68 8.64
N SER A 344 -6.36 22.92 7.56
CA SER A 344 -7.34 22.87 6.48
C SER A 344 -8.41 21.83 6.76
N LEU A 345 -9.43 21.78 5.89
CA LEU A 345 -10.35 20.64 5.88
C LEU A 345 -9.59 19.36 5.55
N PRO A 346 -9.92 18.24 6.22
CA PRO A 346 -9.37 16.94 5.86
C PRO A 346 -9.91 16.48 4.50
N THR A 347 -9.11 15.69 3.77
CA THR A 347 -9.57 14.99 2.56
C THR A 347 -10.44 13.78 2.90
N LEU A 348 -10.29 13.24 4.11
CA LEU A 348 -11.12 12.15 4.65
C LEU A 348 -11.42 12.41 6.13
N ALA A 349 -12.67 12.24 6.52
CA ALA A 349 -13.09 12.20 7.92
C ALA A 349 -14.11 11.07 8.10
N MET A 350 -13.69 10.01 8.80
CA MET A 350 -14.48 8.78 8.92
C MET A 350 -14.52 8.28 10.36
N ARG A 351 -15.54 7.47 10.63
CA ARG A 351 -15.58 6.62 11.82
C ARG A 351 -14.70 5.41 11.54
N GLY A 352 -14.18 4.81 12.59
CA GLY A 352 -13.48 3.55 12.46
C GLY A 352 -13.21 2.91 13.80
N GLY A 353 -12.73 1.68 13.75
CA GLY A 353 -12.16 0.98 14.88
C GLY A 353 -10.66 0.80 14.69
N TYR A 354 -9.92 0.73 15.78
CA TYR A 354 -8.51 0.32 15.71
C TYR A 354 -8.11 -0.56 16.90
N HIS A 355 -7.17 -1.46 16.65
CA HIS A 355 -6.56 -2.30 17.67
C HIS A 355 -5.07 -2.53 17.36
N VAL A 356 -4.31 -3.00 18.34
CA VAL A 356 -2.87 -3.29 18.10
C VAL A 356 -2.74 -4.50 17.18
N ARG A 357 -1.74 -4.52 16.29
CA ARG A 357 -1.51 -5.65 15.39
C ARG A 357 -0.09 -6.24 15.53
N GLY A 358 0.11 -7.37 14.87
CA GLY A 358 1.40 -8.05 14.80
C GLY A 358 1.73 -8.86 16.06
N GLN A 359 2.81 -9.65 16.00
CA GLN A 359 3.13 -10.65 17.02
C GLN A 359 4.18 -10.14 18.00
N SER A 360 5.43 -9.99 17.56
CA SER A 360 6.50 -9.39 18.34
C SER A 360 6.45 -7.85 18.29
N SER A 361 6.03 -7.30 17.14
CA SER A 361 5.98 -5.87 16.87
C SER A 361 4.98 -5.09 17.72
N ARG A 362 3.94 -5.75 18.25
CA ARG A 362 2.98 -5.12 19.18
C ARG A 362 3.64 -4.55 20.44
N SER A 363 4.83 -5.05 20.79
CA SER A 363 5.61 -4.58 21.94
C SER A 363 6.55 -3.41 21.62
N PHE A 364 6.61 -2.96 20.36
CA PHE A 364 7.46 -1.85 19.97
C PHE A 364 6.94 -0.53 20.56
N PRO A 365 7.85 0.38 20.98
CA PRO A 365 7.49 1.72 21.40
C PRO A 365 6.65 2.47 20.34
N GLN A 366 7.07 2.41 19.08
CA GLN A 366 6.25 2.81 17.93
C GLN A 366 5.38 1.62 17.53
N THR A 367 4.14 1.60 18.01
CA THR A 367 3.26 0.43 17.95
C THR A 367 2.51 0.37 16.62
N PRO A 368 2.39 -0.81 15.98
CA PRO A 368 1.55 -1.00 14.79
C PRO A 368 0.08 -1.21 15.13
N TYR A 369 -0.82 -0.74 14.25
CA TYR A 369 -2.27 -0.87 14.40
C TYR A 369 -2.94 -1.49 13.18
N LYS A 370 -4.03 -2.22 13.39
CA LYS A 370 -5.06 -2.44 12.36
C LYS A 370 -6.10 -1.33 12.54
N LEU A 371 -6.53 -0.74 11.43
CA LEU A 371 -7.58 0.26 11.36
C LEU A 371 -8.68 -0.27 10.46
N GLU A 372 -9.92 -0.21 10.92
CA GLU A 372 -11.12 -0.59 10.17
C GLU A 372 -12.00 0.66 10.02
N LEU A 373 -12.45 0.96 8.81
CA LEU A 373 -13.34 2.08 8.54
C LEU A 373 -14.79 1.64 8.70
N TRP A 374 -15.60 2.49 9.34
CA TRP A 374 -17.00 2.19 9.64
C TRP A 374 -17.95 3.24 9.07
N ASP A 375 -19.13 2.79 8.66
CA ASP A 375 -20.23 3.64 8.23
C ASP A 375 -21.05 4.20 9.43
N ASN A 376 -22.26 4.70 9.13
CA ASN A 376 -23.18 5.22 10.14
C ASN A 376 -23.92 4.14 10.94
N ASP A 377 -23.84 2.87 10.57
CA ASP A 377 -24.48 1.75 11.25
C ASP A 377 -23.46 0.87 12.00
N ASP A 378 -22.20 1.35 12.09
CA ASP A 378 -21.09 0.62 12.71
C ASP A 378 -20.67 -0.64 11.90
N GLU A 379 -20.98 -0.65 10.59
CA GLU A 379 -20.60 -1.71 9.66
C GLU A 379 -19.34 -1.34 8.88
N ASP A 380 -18.61 -2.36 8.41
CA ASP A 380 -17.42 -2.23 7.56
C ASP A 380 -17.70 -1.38 6.31
N LEU A 381 -16.90 -0.34 6.11
CA LEU A 381 -17.03 0.56 4.98
C LEU A 381 -15.79 0.50 4.08
N ASP A 382 -15.95 -0.17 2.94
CA ASP A 382 -14.93 -0.15 1.88
C ASP A 382 -14.78 1.26 1.32
N TYR A 383 -13.63 1.88 1.55
CA TYR A 383 -13.34 3.22 1.03
C TYR A 383 -11.90 3.40 0.60
N GLU A 384 -11.68 4.19 -0.47
CA GLU A 384 -10.33 4.48 -0.97
C GLU A 384 -9.60 5.42 -0.01
N ILE A 385 -8.37 5.06 0.38
CA ILE A 385 -7.49 5.96 1.14
C ILE A 385 -6.18 6.18 0.39
N LEU A 386 -5.74 7.44 0.29
CA LEU A 386 -4.43 7.83 -0.27
C LEU A 386 -4.20 7.29 -1.71
N GLY A 387 -5.28 7.24 -2.50
CA GLY A 387 -5.29 6.71 -3.87
C GLY A 387 -5.05 5.21 -3.96
N MET A 388 -5.31 4.46 -2.89
CA MET A 388 -5.35 2.99 -2.91
C MET A 388 -6.81 2.52 -3.03
N PRO A 389 -7.10 1.52 -3.88
CA PRO A 389 -8.40 0.85 -3.97
C PRO A 389 -9.09 0.58 -2.65
N ALA A 390 -10.42 0.73 -2.67
CA ALA A 390 -11.28 0.67 -1.50
C ALA A 390 -11.15 -0.64 -0.71
N ASP A 391 -11.12 -0.50 0.61
CA ASP A 391 -11.22 -1.59 1.59
C ASP A 391 -11.61 -1.00 2.95
N SER A 392 -12.25 -1.80 3.81
CA SER A 392 -12.51 -1.45 5.20
C SER A 392 -11.24 -1.51 6.05
N ASP A 393 -10.30 -2.43 5.75
CA ASP A 393 -9.16 -2.74 6.61
C ASP A 393 -7.80 -2.25 6.12
N TRP A 394 -7.16 -1.49 6.99
CA TRP A 394 -5.87 -0.85 6.75
C TRP A 394 -4.85 -1.22 7.83
N ALA A 395 -3.60 -1.38 7.39
CA ALA A 395 -2.47 -1.66 8.24
C ALA A 395 -1.65 -0.39 8.48
N LEU A 396 -1.56 0.05 9.73
CA LEU A 396 -0.67 1.12 10.15
C LEU A 396 0.61 0.46 10.67
N ILE A 397 1.63 0.36 9.82
CA ILE A 397 2.89 -0.32 10.15
C ILE A 397 4.00 0.71 10.31
N PRO A 398 4.55 0.89 11.53
CA PRO A 398 5.69 1.76 11.72
C PRO A 398 6.95 1.06 11.20
N PRO A 399 7.83 1.77 10.48
CA PRO A 399 9.11 1.25 10.05
C PRO A 399 10.10 1.15 11.23
N TYR A 400 9.68 0.82 12.45
CA TYR A 400 10.43 1.05 13.70
C TYR A 400 11.91 0.59 13.67
N TYR A 401 12.21 -0.59 13.12
CA TYR A 401 13.59 -1.04 12.94
C TYR A 401 14.18 -0.73 11.57
N ASP A 402 13.34 -0.38 10.60
CA ASP A 402 13.76 0.09 9.29
C ASP A 402 14.05 1.60 9.34
N ARG A 403 15.32 1.94 9.50
CA ARG A 403 15.75 3.35 9.54
C ARG A 403 16.04 3.94 8.15
N THR A 404 15.78 3.22 7.06
CA THR A 404 15.64 3.86 5.73
C THR A 404 14.21 4.28 5.45
N LEU A 405 13.25 3.71 6.18
CA LEU A 405 11.80 3.89 6.04
C LEU A 405 11.22 3.29 4.76
N ILE A 406 12.02 2.67 3.88
CA ILE A 406 11.58 2.29 2.53
C ILE A 406 11.75 0.81 2.18
N ARG A 407 12.17 -0.08 3.09
CA ARG A 407 12.45 -1.49 2.74
C ARG A 407 11.22 -2.27 2.30
N ASN A 408 10.10 -2.14 3.01
CA ASN A 408 8.82 -2.72 2.59
C ASN A 408 8.32 -2.06 1.29
N PRO A 409 8.15 -0.73 1.21
CA PRO A 409 7.74 -0.07 -0.03
C PRO A 409 8.61 -0.41 -1.25
N PHE A 410 9.93 -0.47 -1.08
CA PHE A 410 10.88 -0.86 -2.12
C PHE A 410 10.60 -2.28 -2.60
N THR A 411 10.52 -3.23 -1.67
CA THR A 411 10.34 -4.64 -2.01
C THR A 411 8.96 -4.93 -2.59
N TYR A 412 7.90 -4.32 -2.04
CA TYR A 412 6.54 -4.52 -2.53
C TYR A 412 6.34 -3.91 -3.92
N THR A 413 6.88 -2.72 -4.18
CA THR A 413 6.80 -2.11 -5.52
C THR A 413 7.60 -2.92 -6.54
N LEU A 414 8.83 -3.34 -6.21
CA LEU A 414 9.63 -4.20 -7.08
C LEU A 414 8.93 -5.53 -7.36
N GLY A 415 8.36 -6.17 -6.32
CA GLY A 415 7.62 -7.42 -6.45
C GLY A 415 6.44 -7.32 -7.40
N ARG A 416 5.62 -6.27 -7.28
CA ARG A 416 4.51 -6.03 -8.23
C ARG A 416 5.00 -5.82 -9.65
N ASP A 417 6.07 -5.05 -9.84
CA ASP A 417 6.65 -4.82 -11.17
C ASP A 417 7.22 -6.12 -11.77
N MET A 418 7.68 -7.06 -10.93
CA MET A 418 8.07 -8.41 -11.34
C MET A 418 6.88 -9.33 -11.64
N GLY A 419 5.66 -8.99 -11.22
CA GLY A 419 4.45 -9.80 -11.39
C GLY A 419 4.04 -10.62 -10.16
N LEU A 420 4.61 -10.34 -8.98
CA LEU A 420 4.19 -10.91 -7.70
C LEU A 420 3.10 -10.05 -7.06
N GLU A 421 2.16 -10.70 -6.40
CA GLU A 421 1.21 -10.01 -5.53
C GLU A 421 1.93 -9.39 -4.34
N ALA A 422 1.67 -8.11 -4.05
CA ALA A 422 2.19 -7.44 -2.85
C ALA A 422 1.33 -6.21 -2.48
N PRO A 423 1.12 -5.95 -1.17
CA PRO A 423 0.32 -4.82 -0.71
C PRO A 423 0.80 -3.48 -1.26
N ARG A 424 -0.14 -2.61 -1.66
CA ARG A 424 0.16 -1.19 -1.90
C ARG A 424 0.41 -0.51 -0.54
N THR A 425 1.28 0.49 -0.56
CA THR A 425 1.69 1.23 0.63
C THR A 425 1.81 2.71 0.31
N ARG A 426 1.44 3.55 1.28
CA ARG A 426 1.61 5.00 1.28
C ARG A 426 2.26 5.42 2.60
N PHE A 427 2.98 6.53 2.58
CA PHE A 427 3.56 7.10 3.78
C PHE A 427 2.58 8.10 4.39
N ALA A 428 2.49 8.13 5.71
CA ALA A 428 1.82 9.20 6.43
C ALA A 428 2.56 9.52 7.73
N GLU A 429 2.55 10.78 8.13
CA GLU A 429 2.85 11.16 9.52
C GLU A 429 1.61 10.92 10.37
N VAL A 430 1.76 10.17 11.46
CA VAL A 430 0.63 9.73 12.28
C VAL A 430 0.62 10.43 13.63
N TYR A 431 -0.56 10.91 14.02
CA TYR A 431 -0.89 11.35 15.37
C TYR A 431 -1.91 10.38 15.97
N LEU A 432 -1.60 9.80 17.14
CA LEU A 432 -2.49 8.89 17.87
C LEU A 432 -2.81 9.47 19.24
N SER A 433 -4.09 9.76 19.47
CA SER A 433 -4.58 10.22 20.78
C SER A 433 -5.28 9.10 21.53
N TYR A 434 -4.77 8.79 22.72
CA TYR A 434 -5.33 7.77 23.62
C TYR A 434 -6.09 8.39 24.80
N GLU A 435 -5.93 9.69 25.03
CA GLU A 435 -6.37 10.40 26.23
C GLU A 435 -7.51 11.36 25.89
N ALA A 436 -8.39 11.64 26.84
CA ALA A 436 -9.50 12.58 26.67
C ALA A 436 -9.00 14.05 26.74
N ARG A 437 -8.15 14.44 25.79
CA ARG A 437 -7.60 15.79 25.64
C ARG A 437 -7.42 16.14 24.16
N PRO A 438 -7.30 17.45 23.82
CA PRO A 438 -6.97 17.85 22.46
C PRO A 438 -5.66 17.21 21.97
N ILE A 439 -5.62 16.89 20.68
CA ILE A 439 -4.41 16.40 20.01
C ILE A 439 -3.33 17.47 20.04
N GLY A 440 -2.11 17.08 20.38
CA GLY A 440 -0.95 17.96 20.45
C GLY A 440 0.33 17.28 19.99
N GLU A 441 1.46 17.96 20.18
CA GLU A 441 2.78 17.47 19.78
C GLU A 441 3.14 16.13 20.43
N ALA A 442 2.66 15.86 21.64
CA ALA A 442 2.92 14.62 22.37
C ALA A 442 2.28 13.38 21.70
N ASP A 443 1.27 13.57 20.86
CA ASP A 443 0.54 12.50 20.18
C ASP A 443 1.21 12.06 18.87
N TYR A 444 2.21 12.82 18.39
CA TYR A 444 2.99 12.46 17.21
C TYR A 444 3.71 11.13 17.40
N GLN A 445 3.45 10.19 16.48
CA GLN A 445 4.04 8.85 16.48
C GLN A 445 5.07 8.63 15.38
N GLY A 446 5.40 9.64 14.56
CA GLY A 446 6.35 9.48 13.45
C GLY A 446 5.68 9.02 12.16
N ILE A 447 6.51 8.52 11.25
CA ILE A 447 6.09 8.03 9.93
C ILE A 447 5.59 6.60 10.07
N TYR A 448 4.46 6.31 9.42
CA TYR A 448 3.94 4.97 9.23
C TYR A 448 3.79 4.64 7.76
N TRP A 449 3.92 3.35 7.45
CA TRP A 449 3.38 2.75 6.24
C TRP A 449 1.89 2.51 6.45
N ILE A 450 1.06 3.26 5.73
CA ILE A 450 -0.35 2.96 5.55
C ILE A 450 -0.42 1.94 4.42
N SER A 451 -0.69 0.69 4.78
CA SER A 451 -0.60 -0.44 3.87
C SER A 451 -1.94 -1.15 3.77
N GLU A 452 -2.22 -1.71 2.59
CA GLU A 452 -3.23 -2.73 2.47
C GLU A 452 -2.90 -3.95 3.34
N THR A 453 -3.94 -4.73 3.64
CA THR A 453 -3.82 -6.06 4.24
C THR A 453 -3.82 -7.13 3.15
N ILE A 454 -3.25 -8.31 3.43
CA ILE A 454 -3.39 -9.46 2.55
C ILE A 454 -4.81 -9.98 2.74
N LYS A 455 -5.66 -9.77 1.73
CA LYS A 455 -7.03 -10.26 1.65
C LYS A 455 -7.32 -10.77 0.24
N ASN A 456 -8.28 -11.67 0.16
CA ASN A 456 -8.87 -12.12 -1.08
C ASN A 456 -10.01 -11.19 -1.51
N ASN A 457 -9.72 -10.27 -2.43
CA ASN A 457 -10.72 -9.39 -3.03
C ASN A 457 -10.35 -9.04 -4.48
N LYS A 458 -11.27 -8.37 -5.19
CA LYS A 458 -11.17 -8.05 -6.63
C LYS A 458 -9.97 -7.18 -7.02
N VAL A 459 -9.41 -6.43 -6.09
CA VAL A 459 -8.36 -5.44 -6.35
C VAL A 459 -6.99 -5.89 -5.80
N ARG A 460 -6.91 -7.12 -5.28
CA ARG A 460 -5.72 -7.78 -4.74
C ARG A 460 -5.54 -9.14 -5.39
N THR A 461 -5.56 -10.23 -4.63
CA THR A 461 -5.31 -11.58 -5.16
C THR A 461 -6.41 -12.10 -6.09
N ASP A 462 -7.62 -11.51 -6.07
CA ASP A 462 -8.81 -11.86 -6.89
C ASP A 462 -9.01 -13.37 -7.08
N LEU A 463 -8.94 -14.12 -5.97
CA LEU A 463 -9.24 -15.55 -6.01
C LEU A 463 -10.75 -15.73 -6.10
N LYS A 464 -11.19 -16.86 -6.66
CA LYS A 464 -12.58 -17.26 -6.51
C LYS A 464 -12.85 -17.53 -5.04
N GLN A 465 -13.75 -16.74 -4.46
CA GLN A 465 -14.20 -16.90 -3.07
C GLN A 465 -14.68 -18.33 -2.82
N LEU A 466 -14.36 -18.82 -1.63
CA LEU A 466 -14.61 -20.19 -1.21
C LEU A 466 -15.50 -20.19 0.03
N ASP A 467 -16.78 -20.44 -0.19
CA ASP A 467 -17.77 -20.48 0.88
C ASP A 467 -17.71 -21.83 1.64
N GLU A 468 -18.25 -21.87 2.86
CA GLU A 468 -18.29 -23.10 3.68
C GLU A 468 -19.01 -24.29 2.99
N ASP A 469 -19.96 -24.01 2.09
CA ASP A 469 -20.72 -25.02 1.35
C ASP A 469 -19.96 -25.56 0.12
N ASP A 470 -18.83 -24.95 -0.27
CA ASP A 470 -18.02 -25.36 -1.41
C ASP A 470 -17.11 -26.55 -1.04
N GLN A 471 -17.73 -27.72 -0.84
CA GLN A 471 -17.09 -28.92 -0.30
C GLN A 471 -16.68 -29.96 -1.37
N GLU A 472 -16.98 -29.70 -2.65
CA GLU A 472 -16.71 -30.63 -3.74
C GLU A 472 -16.13 -29.92 -4.97
N LEU A 473 -15.53 -30.70 -5.87
CA LEU A 473 -15.03 -30.19 -7.14
C LEU A 473 -16.20 -29.69 -8.02
N PRO A 474 -15.97 -28.63 -8.82
CA PRO A 474 -14.71 -27.89 -8.97
C PRO A 474 -14.49 -26.81 -7.90
N LYS A 475 -15.47 -26.53 -7.05
CA LYS A 475 -15.49 -25.33 -6.21
C LYS A 475 -14.45 -25.35 -5.08
N ILE A 476 -14.30 -26.50 -4.41
CA ILE A 476 -13.29 -26.74 -3.35
C ILE A 476 -11.85 -26.56 -3.84
N SER A 477 -11.61 -26.46 -5.15
CA SER A 477 -10.25 -26.48 -5.69
C SER A 477 -9.47 -25.17 -5.53
N GLY A 478 -10.05 -24.13 -4.93
CA GLY A 478 -9.34 -22.88 -4.68
C GLY A 478 -10.16 -21.78 -4.03
N GLY A 479 -9.50 -20.65 -3.81
CA GLY A 479 -9.93 -19.62 -2.86
C GLY A 479 -9.15 -19.69 -1.54
N TYR A 480 -7.90 -20.20 -1.59
CA TYR A 480 -7.07 -20.38 -0.39
C TYR A 480 -5.88 -19.42 -0.38
N ILE A 481 -5.66 -18.79 0.77
CA ILE A 481 -4.41 -18.09 1.11
C ILE A 481 -3.84 -18.76 2.36
N PHE A 482 -2.55 -19.08 2.34
CA PHE A 482 -1.88 -19.72 3.47
C PHE A 482 -0.41 -19.30 3.55
N LYS A 483 0.21 -19.47 4.71
CA LYS A 483 1.60 -19.07 4.94
C LYS A 483 2.35 -20.03 5.85
N PHE A 484 3.66 -20.08 5.68
CA PHE A 484 4.53 -20.56 6.74
C PHE A 484 4.79 -19.42 7.73
N ASP A 485 4.54 -19.69 9.02
CA ASP A 485 4.79 -18.73 10.09
C ASP A 485 5.44 -19.40 11.31
N GLN A 486 6.74 -19.67 11.20
CA GLN A 486 7.49 -20.39 12.23
C GLN A 486 7.25 -19.84 13.64
N ALA A 487 6.82 -20.70 14.56
CA ALA A 487 6.56 -20.36 15.97
C ALA A 487 5.53 -19.23 16.23
N ALA A 488 4.80 -18.82 15.19
CA ALA A 488 3.72 -17.84 15.28
C ALA A 488 2.45 -18.28 14.53
N ALA A 489 2.49 -19.43 13.84
CA ALA A 489 1.35 -19.99 13.11
C ALA A 489 0.14 -20.20 14.02
N GLU A 490 -0.98 -19.60 13.63
CA GLU A 490 -2.28 -19.71 14.29
C GLU A 490 -3.15 -20.78 13.61
N GLU A 491 -4.21 -21.24 14.29
CA GLU A 491 -5.18 -22.15 13.64
C GLU A 491 -6.05 -21.36 12.65
N PRO A 492 -6.50 -21.98 11.55
CA PRO A 492 -6.36 -23.40 11.21
C PRO A 492 -5.01 -23.76 10.54
N LYS A 493 -4.35 -24.81 11.04
CA LYS A 493 -3.08 -25.32 10.49
C LYS A 493 -3.22 -26.60 9.66
N LEU A 494 -2.37 -26.72 8.63
CA LEU A 494 -2.21 -27.92 7.81
C LEU A 494 -0.95 -28.67 8.24
N LEU A 495 -1.06 -29.98 8.42
CA LEU A 495 0.04 -30.84 8.84
C LEU A 495 0.54 -31.66 7.66
N CYS A 496 1.87 -31.73 7.50
CA CYS A 496 2.50 -32.65 6.57
C CYS A 496 2.43 -34.09 7.08
N THR A 497 2.38 -35.04 6.14
CA THR A 497 2.35 -36.48 6.40
C THR A 497 3.51 -37.19 5.67
N GLY A 498 3.91 -38.37 6.15
CA GLY A 498 4.82 -39.26 5.42
C GLY A 498 6.32 -39.12 5.69
N SER A 499 6.76 -38.09 6.44
CA SER A 499 8.14 -38.00 6.98
C SER A 499 8.13 -37.48 8.42
N GLU A 500 9.21 -37.71 9.16
CA GLU A 500 9.37 -37.09 10.48
C GLU A 500 9.29 -35.55 10.32
N PRO A 501 8.60 -34.83 11.22
CA PRO A 501 8.59 -33.38 11.16
C PRO A 501 10.01 -32.83 11.32
N LEU A 502 10.29 -31.71 10.65
CA LEU A 502 11.46 -30.90 10.99
C LEU A 502 11.37 -30.55 12.49
N PRO A 503 12.48 -30.64 13.26
CA PRO A 503 12.44 -30.31 14.67
C PRO A 503 11.83 -28.92 14.87
N SER A 504 10.76 -28.85 15.66
CA SER A 504 10.19 -27.57 16.08
C SER A 504 11.25 -26.73 16.81
N PHE A 505 11.22 -25.43 16.61
CA PHE A 505 12.18 -24.50 17.19
C PHE A 505 12.09 -24.48 18.73
N GLY A 506 13.05 -25.14 19.38
CA GLY A 506 13.32 -25.01 20.82
C GLY A 506 14.02 -23.70 21.19
N GLY A 507 13.51 -22.54 20.71
CA GLY A 507 14.15 -21.24 20.89
C GLY A 507 15.32 -20.99 19.92
N PHE A 508 15.87 -19.75 19.91
CA PHE A 508 16.94 -19.22 19.03
C PHE A 508 18.27 -20.01 19.12
N GLY A 509 18.22 -21.30 18.79
CA GLY A 509 19.28 -22.29 19.03
C GLY A 509 18.82 -23.76 19.00
N GLY A 510 17.57 -24.07 18.59
CA GLY A 510 17.09 -25.46 18.45
C GLY A 510 17.81 -26.27 17.35
N PRO A 511 17.74 -27.63 17.40
CA PRO A 511 18.51 -28.49 16.50
C PRO A 511 18.14 -28.32 15.02
N ARG A 512 19.17 -28.48 14.20
CA ARG A 512 19.32 -28.13 12.78
C ARG A 512 18.66 -29.17 11.84
N PRO A 513 18.30 -28.81 10.60
CA PRO A 513 18.15 -29.75 9.50
C PRO A 513 19.51 -30.38 9.18
N GLY A 514 19.56 -31.71 9.21
CA GLY A 514 20.77 -32.48 8.93
C GLY A 514 20.66 -33.96 9.26
N THR A 515 19.72 -34.35 10.14
CA THR A 515 19.45 -35.76 10.50
C THR A 515 17.97 -36.05 10.86
N GLY A 516 17.03 -35.16 10.54
CA GLY A 516 15.57 -35.30 10.79
C GLY A 516 14.74 -35.07 9.52
N GLY A 517 13.43 -35.36 9.54
CA GLY A 517 12.59 -35.45 8.33
C GLY A 517 12.22 -34.11 7.67
N THR A 518 11.28 -34.12 6.72
CA THR A 518 11.04 -33.03 5.76
C THR A 518 9.70 -32.32 5.93
N CYS A 519 8.92 -32.75 6.92
CA CYS A 519 7.55 -32.30 7.12
C CYS A 519 7.46 -30.98 7.92
N TRP A 520 6.53 -30.12 7.52
CA TRP A 520 6.18 -28.88 8.22
C TRP A 520 5.12 -29.08 9.29
N ILE A 521 5.03 -28.11 10.22
CA ILE A 521 4.04 -28.09 11.32
C ILE A 521 3.40 -26.71 11.55
N ASP A 522 3.81 -25.72 10.78
CA ASP A 522 3.57 -24.28 10.96
C ASP A 522 3.02 -23.63 9.69
N LEU A 523 2.23 -24.39 8.93
CA LEU A 523 1.51 -23.93 7.75
C LEU A 523 0.09 -23.51 8.16
N GLU A 524 -0.11 -22.21 8.29
CA GLU A 524 -1.37 -21.55 8.68
C GLU A 524 -2.19 -21.22 7.43
N VAL A 525 -3.50 -21.52 7.46
CA VAL A 525 -4.46 -21.04 6.46
C VAL A 525 -5.04 -19.72 6.95
N VAL A 526 -4.99 -18.71 6.09
CA VAL A 526 -5.44 -17.33 6.35
C VAL A 526 -6.81 -17.07 5.73
N ASP A 527 -7.11 -17.74 4.61
CA ASP A 527 -8.39 -17.64 3.91
C ASP A 527 -8.71 -19.02 3.28
N PRO A 528 -9.95 -19.54 3.38
CA PRO A 528 -11.11 -18.98 4.09
C PRO A 528 -11.00 -19.09 5.62
N ASP A 529 -11.74 -18.23 6.30
CA ASP A 529 -12.01 -18.32 7.74
C ASP A 529 -13.54 -18.21 7.98
N PRO A 530 -14.22 -19.25 8.49
CA PRO A 530 -13.66 -20.53 8.95
C PRO A 530 -13.30 -21.50 7.81
N LEU A 531 -12.29 -22.34 8.05
CA LEU A 531 -11.92 -23.46 7.17
C LEU A 531 -12.56 -24.77 7.66
N ASN A 532 -13.42 -25.40 6.85
CA ASN A 532 -14.04 -26.68 7.22
C ASN A 532 -13.13 -27.91 6.96
N ASP A 533 -13.52 -29.06 7.49
CA ASP A 533 -12.73 -30.30 7.43
C ASP A 533 -12.49 -30.81 6.00
N GLN A 534 -13.48 -30.70 5.11
CA GLN A 534 -13.40 -31.12 3.71
C GLN A 534 -12.39 -30.25 2.96
N GLN A 535 -12.50 -28.92 3.08
CA GLN A 535 -11.59 -27.94 2.50
C GLN A 535 -10.17 -28.12 3.04
N LYS A 536 -10.02 -28.27 4.37
CA LYS A 536 -8.75 -28.56 5.03
C LYS A 536 -8.10 -29.83 4.47
N THR A 537 -8.87 -30.90 4.33
CA THR A 537 -8.40 -32.18 3.79
C THR A 537 -7.96 -32.03 2.35
N TRP A 538 -8.78 -31.38 1.51
CA TRP A 538 -8.47 -31.18 0.09
C TRP A 538 -7.18 -30.37 -0.11
N LEU A 539 -7.06 -29.23 0.58
CA LEU A 539 -5.88 -28.38 0.48
C LEU A 539 -4.63 -29.10 0.99
N THR A 540 -4.74 -29.80 2.12
CA THR A 540 -3.64 -30.63 2.66
C THR A 540 -3.15 -31.65 1.64
N GLN A 541 -4.07 -32.38 0.99
CA GLN A 541 -3.73 -33.37 -0.03
C GLN A 541 -3.05 -32.74 -1.26
N TYR A 542 -3.51 -31.57 -1.71
CA TYR A 542 -2.90 -30.87 -2.84
C TYR A 542 -1.45 -30.47 -2.53
N ILE A 543 -1.22 -29.87 -1.36
CA ILE A 543 0.12 -29.42 -0.92
C ILE A 543 1.03 -30.62 -0.65
N GLN A 544 0.48 -31.71 -0.08
CA GLN A 544 1.22 -32.96 0.11
C GLN A 544 1.66 -33.55 -1.24
N ALA A 545 0.80 -33.56 -2.26
CA ALA A 545 1.18 -34.06 -3.59
C ALA A 545 2.33 -33.27 -4.22
N PHE A 546 2.32 -31.94 -4.06
CA PHE A 546 3.45 -31.09 -4.46
C PHE A 546 4.73 -31.45 -3.69
N HIS A 547 4.64 -31.56 -2.35
CA HIS A 547 5.77 -31.94 -1.52
C HIS A 547 6.35 -33.30 -1.92
N ASP A 548 5.49 -34.31 -2.07
CA ASP A 548 5.89 -35.67 -2.43
C ASP A 548 6.57 -35.70 -3.80
N SER A 549 6.08 -34.91 -4.76
CA SER A 549 6.71 -34.77 -6.09
C SER A 549 8.17 -34.30 -5.98
N LEU A 550 8.46 -33.32 -5.13
CA LEU A 550 9.84 -32.85 -4.87
C LEU A 550 10.73 -33.90 -4.16
N HIS A 551 10.14 -34.93 -3.55
CA HIS A 551 10.85 -35.93 -2.76
C HIS A 551 11.01 -37.29 -3.45
N GLN A 552 10.55 -37.41 -4.70
CA GLN A 552 10.84 -38.57 -5.53
C GLN A 552 12.33 -38.61 -5.92
N THR A 553 12.82 -39.80 -6.27
CA THR A 553 14.18 -39.99 -6.83
C THR A 553 14.07 -40.76 -8.15
N PRO A 554 14.25 -40.09 -9.31
CA PRO A 554 14.53 -38.65 -9.50
C PRO A 554 13.35 -37.75 -9.07
N ILE A 555 13.57 -36.43 -8.93
CA ILE A 555 12.51 -35.45 -8.64
C ILE A 555 11.36 -35.63 -9.64
N GLY A 556 10.13 -35.62 -9.13
CA GLY A 556 8.91 -35.80 -9.90
C GLY A 556 8.45 -34.53 -10.63
N ASP A 557 7.28 -34.60 -11.25
CA ASP A 557 6.67 -33.48 -11.97
C ASP A 557 6.04 -32.46 -11.00
N TYR A 558 6.86 -31.63 -10.37
CA TYR A 558 6.36 -30.56 -9.49
C TYR A 558 5.62 -29.47 -10.28
N ALA A 559 5.94 -29.31 -11.58
CA ALA A 559 5.33 -28.29 -12.44
C ALA A 559 3.84 -28.55 -12.70
N ALA A 560 3.34 -29.77 -12.46
CA ALA A 560 1.92 -30.07 -12.44
C ALA A 560 1.16 -29.36 -11.30
N HIS A 561 1.85 -29.02 -10.21
CA HIS A 561 1.24 -28.51 -8.97
C HIS A 561 1.48 -27.01 -8.73
N ILE A 562 2.59 -26.46 -9.20
CA ILE A 562 2.95 -25.06 -8.95
C ILE A 562 3.00 -24.24 -10.23
N ASP A 563 2.67 -22.96 -10.10
CA ASP A 563 3.05 -21.95 -11.06
C ASP A 563 4.55 -21.65 -10.91
N VAL A 564 5.36 -22.34 -11.72
CA VAL A 564 6.82 -22.25 -11.69
C VAL A 564 7.32 -20.79 -11.80
N PRO A 565 6.77 -19.91 -12.66
CA PRO A 565 7.17 -18.50 -12.72
C PRO A 565 7.04 -17.76 -11.38
N SER A 566 5.91 -17.89 -10.66
CA SER A 566 5.73 -17.24 -9.36
C SER A 566 6.77 -17.70 -8.32
N PHE A 567 7.11 -18.99 -8.30
CA PHE A 567 8.15 -19.52 -7.40
C PHE A 567 9.55 -19.02 -7.78
N ILE A 568 9.82 -18.80 -9.07
CA ILE A 568 11.09 -18.21 -9.53
C ILE A 568 11.19 -16.74 -9.11
N ASP A 569 10.16 -15.92 -9.34
CA ASP A 569 10.18 -14.51 -8.95
C ASP A 569 10.25 -14.35 -7.43
N TYR A 570 9.53 -15.21 -6.68
CA TYR A 570 9.60 -15.25 -5.22
C TYR A 570 10.98 -15.69 -4.71
N LEU A 571 11.66 -16.62 -5.39
CA LEU A 571 13.06 -16.97 -5.10
C LEU A 571 13.97 -15.76 -5.33
N ILE A 572 13.92 -15.15 -6.51
CA ILE A 572 14.81 -14.04 -6.89
C ILE A 572 14.69 -12.88 -5.91
N ILE A 573 13.46 -12.48 -5.55
CA ILE A 573 13.28 -11.33 -4.66
C ILE A 573 13.74 -11.60 -3.23
N ASN A 574 13.50 -12.80 -2.70
CA ASN A 574 14.00 -13.19 -1.37
C ASN A 574 15.54 -13.26 -1.34
N GLU A 575 16.16 -13.75 -2.41
CA GLU A 575 17.62 -13.84 -2.49
C GLU A 575 18.29 -12.50 -2.77
N LEU A 576 17.65 -11.59 -3.51
CA LEU A 576 18.10 -10.21 -3.68
C LEU A 576 18.03 -9.44 -2.36
N THR A 577 16.94 -9.61 -1.62
CA THR A 577 16.70 -8.84 -0.40
C THR A 577 17.45 -9.41 0.81
N LEU A 578 17.85 -10.68 0.76
CA LEU A 578 18.35 -11.45 1.90
C LEU A 578 17.47 -11.29 3.15
N ASN A 579 16.15 -11.28 2.97
CA ASN A 579 15.19 -11.21 4.09
C ASN A 579 15.52 -12.30 5.13
N VAL A 580 15.67 -11.89 6.40
CA VAL A 580 16.04 -12.77 7.53
C VAL A 580 15.08 -13.92 7.74
N ASP A 581 13.83 -13.72 7.37
CA ASP A 581 12.76 -14.70 7.55
C ASP A 581 12.23 -15.29 6.24
N ALA A 582 12.93 -15.06 5.11
CA ALA A 582 12.63 -15.70 3.83
C ALA A 582 12.43 -17.22 4.00
N TYR A 583 11.32 -17.74 3.46
CA TYR A 583 10.93 -19.16 3.51
C TYR A 583 10.58 -19.73 4.90
N VAL A 584 10.53 -18.89 5.95
CA VAL A 584 10.39 -19.32 7.34
C VAL A 584 9.19 -18.68 8.03
N ARG A 585 9.05 -17.35 7.92
CA ARG A 585 7.91 -16.60 8.47
C ARG A 585 7.35 -15.67 7.40
N SER A 586 6.08 -15.30 7.54
CA SER A 586 5.40 -14.42 6.58
C SER A 586 5.55 -14.91 5.13
N ALA A 587 5.71 -16.21 4.93
CA ALA A 587 5.97 -16.79 3.61
C ALA A 587 4.66 -17.32 3.04
N TYR A 588 3.95 -16.44 2.33
CA TYR A 588 2.62 -16.69 1.78
C TYR A 588 2.64 -17.45 0.47
N TYR A 589 1.57 -18.18 0.24
CA TYR A 589 1.20 -18.84 -1.00
C TYR A 589 -0.32 -18.76 -1.17
N PHE A 590 -0.81 -18.90 -2.39
CA PHE A 590 -2.24 -18.97 -2.66
C PHE A 590 -2.60 -19.96 -3.76
N LYS A 591 -3.81 -20.51 -3.67
CA LYS A 591 -4.33 -21.53 -4.58
C LYS A 591 -5.71 -21.13 -5.07
N ASP A 592 -5.78 -20.68 -6.32
CA ASP A 592 -7.06 -20.34 -6.97
C ASP A 592 -7.69 -21.57 -7.66
N ARG A 593 -9.00 -21.48 -7.87
CA ARG A 593 -9.88 -22.54 -8.36
C ARG A 593 -9.42 -23.00 -9.74
N ASN A 594 -9.15 -24.30 -9.88
CA ASN A 594 -8.59 -24.93 -11.08
C ASN A 594 -7.24 -24.34 -11.57
N GLN A 595 -6.57 -23.48 -10.79
CA GLN A 595 -5.22 -22.98 -11.10
C GLN A 595 -4.16 -23.77 -10.34
N LYS A 596 -2.88 -23.53 -10.63
CA LYS A 596 -1.76 -24.08 -9.85
C LYS A 596 -1.50 -23.24 -8.61
N LEU A 597 -0.80 -23.81 -7.63
CA LEU A 597 -0.33 -23.08 -6.44
C LEU A 597 0.67 -21.99 -6.85
N LYS A 598 0.50 -20.77 -6.36
CA LYS A 598 1.40 -19.63 -6.62
C LYS A 598 2.11 -19.20 -5.33
N ALA A 599 3.33 -18.70 -5.45
CA ALA A 599 4.08 -18.11 -4.35
C ALA A 599 3.78 -16.61 -4.20
N GLY A 600 3.74 -16.12 -2.96
CA GLY A 600 3.26 -14.79 -2.59
C GLY A 600 1.86 -14.83 -1.96
N PRO A 601 1.26 -13.68 -1.59
CA PRO A 601 1.79 -12.33 -1.75
C PRO A 601 3.04 -12.03 -0.90
N LEU A 602 3.80 -10.99 -1.25
CA LEU A 602 4.92 -10.53 -0.44
C LEU A 602 4.44 -9.90 0.86
N TRP A 603 5.11 -10.22 1.97
CA TRP A 603 4.85 -9.62 3.27
C TRP A 603 6.13 -9.57 4.13
N ASP A 604 6.29 -8.50 4.91
CA ASP A 604 7.29 -8.36 5.99
C ASP A 604 8.78 -8.43 5.57
N TYR A 605 9.25 -7.36 4.90
CA TYR A 605 10.62 -7.19 4.39
C TYR A 605 11.40 -6.07 5.09
N ASN A 606 10.99 -5.67 6.29
CA ASN A 606 11.69 -4.66 7.09
C ASN A 606 13.05 -5.17 7.61
N PHE A 607 13.20 -6.48 7.83
CA PHE A 607 14.47 -7.15 8.15
C PHE A 607 15.15 -7.71 6.90
N ALA A 608 15.45 -6.82 5.96
CA ALA A 608 16.09 -7.14 4.69
C ALA A 608 17.03 -6.01 4.24
N LEU A 609 17.67 -6.16 3.08
CA LEU A 609 18.37 -5.09 2.36
C LEU A 609 19.42 -4.38 3.21
N GLY A 610 20.34 -5.16 3.81
CA GLY A 610 21.38 -4.65 4.71
C GLY A 610 20.85 -4.01 5.99
N GLY A 611 19.59 -4.27 6.35
CA GLY A 611 18.92 -3.73 7.54
C GLY A 611 19.19 -4.54 8.81
N VAL A 612 18.30 -4.39 9.79
CA VAL A 612 18.41 -5.10 11.07
C VAL A 612 18.37 -6.62 10.86
N GLY A 613 19.31 -7.33 11.48
CA GLY A 613 19.46 -8.78 11.41
C GLY A 613 19.92 -9.31 10.05
N ALA A 614 20.06 -8.46 9.04
CA ALA A 614 20.44 -8.87 7.70
C ALA A 614 21.84 -9.48 7.67
N GLN A 615 22.02 -10.45 6.79
CA GLN A 615 23.34 -10.96 6.46
C GLN A 615 24.08 -9.95 5.58
N ASP A 616 25.41 -10.08 5.55
CA ASP A 616 26.23 -9.33 4.59
C ASP A 616 25.80 -9.65 3.16
N ALA A 617 25.90 -8.67 2.25
CA ALA A 617 25.51 -8.82 0.85
C ALA A 617 26.22 -10.01 0.15
N THR A 618 27.43 -10.32 0.62
CA THR A 618 28.26 -11.43 0.15
C THR A 618 28.71 -12.32 1.32
N PRO A 619 28.90 -13.63 1.10
CA PRO A 619 29.40 -14.55 2.13
C PRO A 619 30.71 -14.10 2.75
N GLN A 620 30.77 -14.07 4.09
CA GLN A 620 31.99 -13.76 4.85
C GLN A 620 32.76 -15.02 5.31
N SER A 621 32.24 -16.22 5.03
CA SER A 621 32.86 -17.48 5.45
C SER A 621 32.55 -18.61 4.47
N THR A 622 33.37 -19.66 4.46
CA THR A 622 33.15 -20.85 3.60
C THR A 622 31.94 -21.69 4.03
N SER A 623 31.40 -21.47 5.23
CA SER A 623 30.17 -22.11 5.70
C SER A 623 28.90 -21.36 5.29
N ASP A 624 29.04 -20.13 4.81
CA ASP A 624 27.94 -19.34 4.29
C ASP A 624 27.88 -19.53 2.76
N THR A 625 26.75 -20.02 2.29
CA THR A 625 26.52 -20.22 0.85
C THR A 625 26.17 -18.92 0.13
N GLY A 626 25.76 -17.90 0.88
CA GLY A 626 25.23 -16.64 0.34
C GLY A 626 23.78 -16.72 -0.13
N TRP A 627 23.11 -17.86 0.06
CA TRP A 627 21.75 -18.10 -0.38
C TRP A 627 20.83 -18.45 0.80
N ARG A 628 19.70 -17.75 0.92
CA ARG A 628 18.68 -18.00 1.96
C ARG A 628 18.01 -19.35 1.79
N PHE A 629 17.79 -19.83 0.56
CA PHE A 629 17.21 -21.15 0.31
C PHE A 629 18.08 -22.27 0.90
N SER A 630 19.38 -22.06 1.10
CA SER A 630 20.28 -23.04 1.76
C SER A 630 20.29 -22.91 3.29
N GLY A 631 19.48 -22.00 3.84
CA GLY A 631 19.39 -21.72 5.26
C GLY A 631 18.92 -22.92 6.09
N GLN A 632 19.53 -23.08 7.26
CA GLN A 632 19.17 -24.12 8.23
C GLN A 632 17.90 -23.82 9.02
N ARG A 633 17.25 -22.67 8.81
CA ARG A 633 16.01 -22.27 9.50
C ARG A 633 14.74 -22.62 8.75
N ASN A 634 14.85 -23.08 7.49
CA ASN A 634 13.71 -23.32 6.61
C ASN A 634 12.76 -24.36 7.23
N VAL A 635 11.47 -24.06 7.23
CA VAL A 635 10.41 -24.88 7.84
C VAL A 635 9.89 -25.98 6.91
N ASN A 636 10.37 -25.95 5.67
CA ASN A 636 10.28 -26.98 4.67
C ASN A 636 11.57 -26.92 3.83
N ASN A 637 11.75 -27.86 2.92
CA ASN A 637 12.90 -27.90 2.01
C ASN A 637 12.50 -27.70 0.53
N TRP A 638 11.37 -27.05 0.25
CA TRP A 638 10.85 -26.90 -1.12
C TRP A 638 11.84 -26.17 -2.02
N TYR A 639 12.33 -25.00 -1.60
CA TYR A 639 13.31 -24.26 -2.40
C TYR A 639 14.65 -24.99 -2.50
N GLN A 640 15.10 -25.70 -1.45
CA GLN A 640 16.31 -26.54 -1.52
C GLN A 640 16.19 -27.63 -2.60
N LYS A 641 15.01 -28.24 -2.73
CA LYS A 641 14.72 -29.25 -3.75
C LYS A 641 14.61 -28.62 -5.14
N LEU A 642 13.86 -27.52 -5.27
CA LEU A 642 13.70 -26.81 -6.54
C LEU A 642 15.06 -26.33 -7.09
N THR A 643 15.89 -25.70 -6.26
CA THR A 643 17.22 -25.22 -6.68
C THR A 643 18.22 -26.35 -6.95
N SER A 644 17.93 -27.58 -6.54
CA SER A 644 18.72 -28.77 -6.89
C SER A 644 18.38 -29.34 -8.27
N ASP A 645 17.24 -28.95 -8.86
CA ASP A 645 16.87 -29.32 -10.23
C ASP A 645 17.53 -28.37 -11.25
N PRO A 646 18.41 -28.87 -12.13
CA PRO A 646 19.05 -28.04 -13.15
C PRO A 646 18.07 -27.36 -14.11
N ALA A 647 16.89 -27.96 -14.37
CA ALA A 647 15.88 -27.38 -15.25
C ALA A 647 15.18 -26.17 -14.62
N PHE A 648 14.90 -26.23 -13.32
CA PHE A 648 14.42 -25.09 -12.55
C PHE A 648 15.45 -23.96 -12.54
N MET A 649 16.71 -24.26 -12.19
CA MET A 649 17.77 -23.23 -12.13
C MET A 649 18.09 -22.61 -13.49
N ALA A 650 17.91 -23.35 -14.60
CA ALA A 650 18.01 -22.77 -15.94
C ALA A 650 16.95 -21.67 -16.17
N GLN A 651 15.73 -21.87 -15.69
CA GLN A 651 14.67 -20.85 -15.79
C GLN A 651 14.93 -19.68 -14.83
N VAL A 652 15.44 -19.94 -13.62
CA VAL A 652 15.87 -18.87 -12.69
C VAL A 652 16.94 -17.99 -13.32
N ARG A 653 17.97 -18.57 -13.95
CA ARG A 653 19.02 -17.81 -14.66
C ARG A 653 18.46 -16.97 -15.80
N ALA A 654 17.53 -17.53 -16.58
CA ALA A 654 16.90 -16.80 -17.68
C ALA A 654 16.10 -15.59 -17.16
N ARG A 655 15.24 -15.80 -16.15
CA ARG A 655 14.43 -14.75 -15.55
C ARG A 655 15.28 -13.68 -14.87
N TYR A 656 16.29 -14.08 -14.10
CA TYR A 656 17.22 -13.13 -13.47
C TYR A 656 17.96 -12.29 -14.53
N THR A 657 18.41 -12.90 -15.63
CA THR A 657 19.10 -12.16 -16.71
C THR A 657 18.19 -11.12 -17.37
N GLU A 658 16.92 -11.45 -17.60
CA GLU A 658 15.91 -10.50 -18.09
C GLU A 658 15.72 -9.32 -17.11
N LEU A 659 15.53 -9.63 -15.82
CA LEU A 659 15.34 -8.63 -14.79
C LEU A 659 16.57 -7.72 -14.63
N ARG A 660 17.79 -8.25 -14.76
CA ARG A 660 19.03 -7.45 -14.71
C ARG A 660 19.18 -6.43 -15.83
N GLN A 661 18.49 -6.63 -16.96
CA GLN A 661 18.44 -5.66 -18.06
C GLN A 661 17.37 -4.58 -17.85
N THR A 662 16.47 -4.76 -16.87
CA THR A 662 15.29 -3.93 -16.66
C THR A 662 15.19 -3.52 -15.18
N LEU A 663 14.30 -4.15 -14.43
CA LEU A 663 13.89 -3.80 -13.06
C LEU A 663 15.03 -3.90 -12.03
N LEU A 664 16.01 -4.77 -12.28
CA LEU A 664 17.18 -4.99 -11.42
C LEU A 664 18.45 -4.37 -12.02
N SER A 665 18.35 -3.52 -13.05
CA SER A 665 19.48 -2.70 -13.47
C SER A 665 19.88 -1.73 -12.36
N GLN A 666 21.16 -1.35 -12.28
CA GLN A 666 21.62 -0.41 -11.25
C GLN A 666 20.83 0.91 -11.29
N ALA A 667 20.60 1.45 -12.50
CA ALA A 667 19.82 2.67 -12.69
C ALA A 667 18.37 2.52 -12.21
N ALA A 668 17.71 1.39 -12.48
CA ALA A 668 16.34 1.16 -12.01
C ALA A 668 16.27 1.04 -10.47
N ILE A 669 17.26 0.40 -9.85
CA ILE A 669 17.36 0.29 -8.39
C ILE A 669 17.56 1.67 -7.75
N GLU A 670 18.51 2.46 -8.26
CA GLU A 670 18.77 3.83 -7.80
C GLU A 670 17.54 4.71 -7.96
N GLN A 671 16.91 4.70 -9.15
CA GLN A 671 15.69 5.46 -9.42
C GLN A 671 14.56 5.10 -8.46
N ARG A 672 14.38 3.81 -8.13
CA ARG A 672 13.35 3.36 -7.19
C ARG A 672 13.63 3.86 -5.77
N MET A 673 14.88 3.77 -5.31
CA MET A 673 15.27 4.29 -4.00
C MET A 673 15.01 5.80 -3.91
N ASP A 674 15.40 6.54 -4.93
CA ASP A 674 15.24 8.00 -4.97
C ASP A 674 13.74 8.38 -5.03
N SER A 675 12.94 7.70 -5.83
CA SER A 675 11.50 7.96 -5.95
C SER A 675 10.74 7.70 -4.64
N LEU A 676 11.13 6.68 -3.89
CA LEU A 676 10.50 6.34 -2.61
C LEU A 676 10.97 7.24 -1.47
N SER A 677 12.23 7.67 -1.49
CA SER A 677 12.81 8.49 -0.41
C SER A 677 12.54 9.98 -0.59
N ALA A 678 12.49 10.51 -1.82
CA ALA A 678 12.35 11.94 -2.07
C ALA A 678 11.18 12.62 -1.32
N PRO A 679 9.97 12.03 -1.24
CA PRO A 679 8.85 12.64 -0.50
C PRO A 679 9.04 12.71 1.01
N LEU A 680 9.99 11.95 1.59
CA LEU A 680 10.17 11.83 3.04
C LEU A 680 11.12 12.87 3.64
N ALA A 681 11.80 13.65 2.80
CA ALA A 681 12.96 14.45 3.20
C ALA A 681 12.70 15.42 4.37
N ARG A 682 11.49 15.96 4.53
CA ARG A 682 11.17 16.83 5.67
C ARG A 682 10.52 16.07 6.82
N ALA A 683 9.66 15.10 6.53
CA ALA A 683 9.01 14.27 7.55
C ALA A 683 10.02 13.46 8.38
N VAL A 684 11.09 12.96 7.74
CA VAL A 684 12.09 12.13 8.41
C VAL A 684 12.84 12.85 9.54
N VAL A 685 13.01 14.17 9.45
CA VAL A 685 13.64 14.97 10.51
C VAL A 685 12.83 14.84 11.81
N ARG A 686 11.50 14.92 11.72
CA ARG A 686 10.61 14.77 12.87
C ARG A 686 10.54 13.32 13.34
N ASP A 687 10.50 12.36 12.41
CA ASP A 687 10.53 10.93 12.76
C ASP A 687 11.80 10.58 13.55
N PHE A 688 12.97 11.04 13.11
CA PHE A 688 14.25 10.75 13.76
C PHE A 688 14.46 11.53 15.05
N GLU A 689 13.83 12.69 15.22
CA GLU A 689 13.78 13.38 16.51
C GLU A 689 12.96 12.57 17.53
N ARG A 690 11.81 12.03 17.10
CA ARG A 690 10.95 11.20 17.94
C ARG A 690 11.55 9.80 18.21
N TRP A 691 12.17 9.21 17.20
CA TRP A 691 12.69 7.85 17.18
C TRP A 691 14.16 7.82 16.70
N PRO A 692 15.12 8.32 17.50
CA PRO A 692 16.52 8.38 17.09
C PRO A 692 17.10 7.00 16.83
N VAL A 693 17.92 6.86 15.76
CA VAL A 693 18.57 5.59 15.39
C VAL A 693 19.28 4.95 16.58
N ALA A 694 20.08 5.71 17.33
CA ALA A 694 20.83 5.21 18.48
C ALA A 694 19.96 4.64 19.62
N SER A 695 18.69 5.06 19.71
CA SER A 695 17.74 4.53 20.69
C SER A 695 17.15 3.18 20.27
N ILE A 696 17.05 2.94 18.96
CA ILE A 696 16.45 1.77 18.33
C ILE A 696 17.52 0.70 18.05
N ILE A 697 18.60 1.08 17.37
CA ILE A 697 19.71 0.23 16.94
C ILE A 697 20.95 0.61 17.75
N ARG A 698 21.42 -0.32 18.60
CA ARG A 698 22.51 -0.07 19.56
C ARG A 698 23.87 -0.59 19.08
N SER A 699 23.90 -1.46 18.08
CA SER A 699 25.11 -2.08 17.55
C SER A 699 24.94 -2.51 16.10
N SER A 700 26.06 -2.67 15.39
CA SER A 700 26.10 -3.26 14.05
C SER A 700 25.97 -4.78 14.03
N THR A 701 26.06 -5.44 15.20
CA THR A 701 26.06 -6.89 15.32
C THR A 701 24.91 -7.42 16.16
N GLY A 702 24.47 -8.66 15.90
CA GLY A 702 23.43 -9.36 16.64
C GLY A 702 22.07 -9.33 15.93
N PHE A 703 21.06 -10.02 16.51
CA PHE A 703 19.73 -10.14 15.87
C PHE A 703 19.02 -8.79 15.70
N LEU A 704 19.07 -7.93 16.73
CA LEU A 704 18.62 -6.54 16.65
C LEU A 704 19.73 -5.58 16.19
N GLY A 705 20.86 -6.12 15.71
CA GLY A 705 21.95 -5.32 15.16
C GLY A 705 21.66 -4.94 13.72
N GLY A 706 22.04 -3.73 13.33
CA GLY A 706 21.83 -3.20 11.99
C GLY A 706 22.70 -1.96 11.75
N PRO A 707 22.54 -1.26 10.62
CA PRO A 707 23.34 -0.08 10.32
C PRO A 707 23.22 0.96 11.44
N THR A 708 24.36 1.44 11.95
CA THR A 708 24.42 2.43 13.05
C THR A 708 24.67 3.85 12.54
N GLU A 709 24.60 4.06 11.22
CA GLU A 709 24.73 5.39 10.62
C GLU A 709 23.73 6.36 11.25
N PRO A 710 24.18 7.49 11.81
CA PRO A 710 23.33 8.35 12.63
C PRO A 710 22.37 9.21 11.81
N THR A 711 22.60 9.31 10.50
CA THR A 711 21.80 10.12 9.57
C THR A 711 20.92 9.24 8.71
N TRP A 712 19.78 9.76 8.28
CA TRP A 712 18.88 9.04 7.37
C TRP A 712 19.56 8.79 6.01
N GLU A 713 20.33 9.75 5.50
CA GLU A 713 21.10 9.60 4.27
C GLU A 713 22.15 8.49 4.39
N GLY A 714 22.81 8.36 5.54
CA GLY A 714 23.73 7.26 5.80
C GLY A 714 23.03 5.91 5.84
N GLN A 715 21.84 5.83 6.45
CA GLN A 715 21.01 4.62 6.41
C GLN A 715 20.63 4.23 4.98
N LEU A 716 20.21 5.20 4.15
CA LEU A 716 19.90 4.99 2.73
C LEU A 716 21.13 4.53 1.95
N GLN A 717 22.30 5.12 2.23
CA GLN A 717 23.55 4.73 1.57
C GLN A 717 23.91 3.27 1.87
N VAL A 718 23.75 2.80 3.10
CA VAL A 718 24.01 1.40 3.45
C VAL A 718 23.09 0.44 2.68
N MET A 719 21.80 0.79 2.55
CA MET A 719 20.87 -0.01 1.73
C MET A 719 21.26 0.01 0.24
N ARG A 720 21.74 1.15 -0.27
CA ARG A 720 22.20 1.29 -1.66
C ARG A 720 23.44 0.43 -1.93
N ASP A 721 24.45 0.53 -1.07
CA ASP A 721 25.69 -0.24 -1.18
C ASP A 721 25.40 -1.74 -1.10
N PHE A 722 24.54 -2.15 -0.16
CA PHE A 722 24.09 -3.54 -0.04
C PHE A 722 23.50 -4.06 -1.36
N LEU A 723 22.57 -3.31 -1.98
CA LEU A 723 21.92 -3.74 -3.21
C LEU A 723 22.90 -3.87 -4.38
N ILE A 724 23.82 -2.92 -4.52
CA ILE A 724 24.86 -2.94 -5.57
C ILE A 724 25.79 -4.15 -5.37
N GLU A 725 26.29 -4.34 -4.16
CA GLU A 725 27.17 -5.47 -3.82
C GLU A 725 26.46 -6.81 -4.03
N ARG A 726 25.19 -6.90 -3.60
CA ARG A 726 24.40 -8.13 -3.70
C ARG A 726 24.14 -8.52 -5.14
N LEU A 727 23.74 -7.57 -5.99
CA LEU A 727 23.52 -7.82 -7.42
C LEU A 727 24.82 -8.24 -8.11
N ALA A 728 25.94 -7.55 -7.83
CA ALA A 728 27.24 -7.92 -8.39
C ALA A 728 27.67 -9.35 -7.98
N TRP A 729 27.38 -9.74 -6.73
CA TRP A 729 27.63 -11.10 -6.27
C TRP A 729 26.70 -12.12 -6.93
N MET A 730 25.41 -11.85 -7.03
CA MET A 730 24.44 -12.73 -7.70
C MET A 730 24.77 -12.92 -9.19
N ASP A 731 25.23 -11.87 -9.88
CA ASP A 731 25.67 -11.93 -11.28
C ASP A 731 26.78 -12.97 -11.52
N THR A 732 27.61 -13.24 -10.51
CA THR A 732 28.75 -14.17 -10.61
C THR A 732 28.50 -15.53 -9.96
N ASN A 733 27.47 -15.66 -9.12
CA ASN A 733 27.26 -16.83 -8.28
C ASN A 733 25.89 -17.51 -8.44
N LEU A 734 24.99 -16.99 -9.28
CA LEU A 734 23.71 -17.67 -9.56
C LEU A 734 24.02 -19.12 -10.03
N PRO A 735 23.62 -20.16 -9.26
CA PRO A 735 24.03 -21.54 -9.52
C PRO A 735 23.57 -22.08 -10.88
#